data_AF-A0A8D1WH45-F1
#
_entry.id   AF-A0A8D1WH45-F1
#
_cell.length_a   1.000
_cell.length_b   1.000
_cell.length_c   1.000
_cell.angle_alpha   90.00
_cell.angle_beta   90.00
_cell.angle_gamma   90.00
#
_symmetry.space_group_name_H-M   'P 1'
#
loop_
_entity.id
_entity.type
_entity.pdbx_description
1 polymer ?
#
loop_
_entity_poly.entity_id
_entity_poly.type
_entity_poly.pdbx_seq_one_letter_code
_entity_poly.pdbx_strand_id
1 'polypeptide(L)'
;MARGPPRQQGQAPGLPARPARPRTAHLPWSRPSRARTWISRPASTGLEAQPRVFSRGLQRRGGRRALARVRSIGVPSGRCRQAPPLPSLPPKAGGSAPGLCKLLLLWVQSPALLSVRLRDRKTWFMKPGDANSKDYPDLAKEAGQKALADAQIPYSAVEQACVGYVYGDSTCGQRSIYHSLGLTGIPIINVNNNCSTGSTALFMARQLIQGGLADCVLALGFEKMEKGSLTLSFANRTNPIDKHVEVMINKYGLSPHPFAAQLFGRAGIEHMEKYGTKPEHFAKIGWKNHKHAVNNPYSQFQKEYSLDEVMSSQRIFEYLTILQCCPTSDGAAAAVLASEVFVQKNGLKSKAVEIVAQEMMTDLPSSFEENSMIKVVGFDMSKEAARKCYEKSGLRPSDIDVIELHDCFSSNELFTYEALGLCPEGRGGKLVDDGDNTYGGKWVINPSGGLIAKGHPLGATGLAQCAELCWQLRGEAGKRQVPGAKVALQHNLGLGGAAVVTLYRMGFPEAARSPQVEAVPTSSTLDGFKANLVFKEIEKRLEEEGEQFVKKIGGIFAFKVKDGPEGREATWVVDVKNGKGAVLPNSDKKADCTITMSDSDLVALMTGKMNPQLILFLPYPHNLKDWIKQLNLTPTPVPF
;
A
#
# COMPACT_ATOMS: atom_id res chain seq x y z
N MET A 1 27.47 -45.30 45.94
CA MET A 1 27.50 -45.43 47.42
C MET A 1 26.19 -44.83 47.94
N ALA A 2 25.19 -45.68 48.20
CA ALA A 2 24.72 -46.08 49.55
C ALA A 2 23.80 -45.00 50.17
N ARG A 3 22.54 -45.22 50.59
CA ARG A 3 21.61 -46.36 50.76
C ARG A 3 20.16 -45.80 50.79
N GLY A 4 19.17 -46.61 50.44
CA GLY A 4 17.73 -46.29 50.55
C GLY A 4 17.11 -46.56 51.95
N PRO A 5 15.81 -46.89 52.05
CA PRO A 5 14.71 -46.09 52.64
C PRO A 5 14.16 -46.66 53.97
N PRO A 6 12.98 -46.19 54.48
CA PRO A 6 11.78 -47.02 54.30
C PRO A 6 10.41 -46.29 54.16
N ARG A 7 9.43 -47.12 53.72
CA ARG A 7 7.95 -46.96 53.67
C ARG A 7 7.34 -46.82 55.09
N GLN A 8 6.06 -46.50 55.38
CA GLN A 8 4.78 -47.03 54.84
C GLN A 8 3.54 -46.40 55.57
N GLN A 9 2.34 -46.52 54.96
CA GLN A 9 0.94 -46.45 55.49
C GLN A 9 0.34 -45.05 55.80
N GLY A 10 -0.90 -44.68 55.45
CA GLY A 10 -2.05 -45.32 54.81
C GLY A 10 -3.32 -44.44 54.97
N GLN A 11 -4.37 -44.74 54.19
CA GLN A 11 -5.77 -44.26 54.23
C GLN A 11 -6.21 -43.06 53.34
N ALA A 12 -7.22 -43.34 52.51
CA ALA A 12 -8.18 -42.43 51.87
C ALA A 12 -9.61 -42.80 52.39
N PRO A 13 -10.75 -42.13 52.05
CA PRO A 13 -10.98 -40.90 51.26
C PRO A 13 -11.95 -39.88 51.92
N GLY A 14 -12.13 -38.69 51.33
CA GLY A 14 -13.20 -37.74 51.71
C GLY A 14 -13.42 -36.62 50.69
N LEU A 15 -14.64 -36.54 50.14
CA LEU A 15 -15.12 -35.57 49.13
C LEU A 15 -15.25 -34.13 49.65
N PRO A 16 -15.31 -33.10 48.77
CA PRO A 16 -15.07 -31.70 49.14
C PRO A 16 -16.34 -30.89 49.46
N ALA A 17 -16.22 -29.94 50.38
CA ALA A 17 -17.23 -28.94 50.73
C ALA A 17 -17.00 -27.58 50.04
N ARG A 18 -18.10 -26.92 49.69
CA ARG A 18 -18.27 -25.61 49.00
C ARG A 18 -17.66 -24.41 49.76
N PRO A 19 -17.38 -23.27 49.07
CA PRO A 19 -17.21 -21.98 49.72
C PRO A 19 -18.42 -21.03 49.59
N ALA A 20 -18.33 -19.96 50.39
CA ALA A 20 -19.36 -19.10 50.98
C ALA A 20 -20.01 -18.01 50.09
N ARG A 21 -21.17 -17.51 50.57
CA ARG A 21 -21.80 -16.22 50.21
C ARG A 21 -21.33 -15.10 51.17
N PRO A 22 -21.48 -13.82 50.78
CA PRO A 22 -21.71 -12.74 51.74
C PRO A 22 -23.06 -12.01 51.55
N ARG A 23 -23.30 -11.09 52.50
CA ARG A 23 -24.55 -10.68 53.16
C ARG A 23 -25.35 -9.55 52.47
N THR A 24 -26.62 -9.42 52.89
CA THR A 24 -27.63 -8.38 52.58
C THR A 24 -27.83 -7.38 53.75
N ALA A 25 -28.23 -6.13 53.44
CA ALA A 25 -29.25 -5.26 54.11
C ALA A 25 -29.12 -3.78 53.61
N HIS A 26 -30.08 -3.17 52.89
CA HIS A 26 -31.30 -2.38 53.32
C HIS A 26 -30.96 -0.91 53.73
N LEU A 27 -31.58 0.22 53.29
CA LEU A 27 -32.92 0.69 52.83
C LEU A 27 -32.77 2.08 52.10
N PRO A 28 -33.78 3.00 51.89
CA PRO A 28 -34.91 2.96 50.93
C PRO A 28 -35.16 4.25 50.08
N TRP A 29 -35.94 4.09 49.00
CA TRP A 29 -36.96 4.97 48.37
C TRP A 29 -36.78 6.50 48.16
N SER A 30 -36.87 6.93 46.89
CA SER A 30 -37.83 7.97 46.42
C SER A 30 -37.99 7.96 44.87
N ARG A 31 -39.19 8.34 44.41
CA ARG A 31 -39.79 8.34 43.04
C ARG A 31 -39.12 9.35 42.05
N PRO A 32 -39.26 9.26 40.68
CA PRO A 32 -40.54 9.56 40.00
C PRO A 32 -40.86 8.96 38.58
N SER A 33 -42.19 8.97 38.31
CA SER A 33 -42.99 9.16 37.07
C SER A 33 -42.59 8.77 35.62
N ARG A 34 -43.50 7.99 35.01
CA ARG A 34 -44.15 8.07 33.66
C ARG A 34 -43.27 8.00 32.38
N ALA A 35 -43.44 6.95 31.56
CA ALA A 35 -44.41 6.88 30.46
C ALA A 35 -44.36 5.55 29.64
N ARG A 36 -45.51 4.86 29.63
CA ARG A 36 -46.18 4.06 28.57
C ARG A 36 -45.38 3.20 27.58
N THR A 37 -45.52 1.89 27.74
CA THR A 37 -45.64 0.90 26.65
C THR A 37 -46.94 0.13 26.82
N TRP A 38 -47.78 0.09 25.78
CA TRP A 38 -48.98 -0.74 25.73
C TRP A 38 -48.68 -2.05 25.01
N ILE A 39 -48.84 -3.16 25.74
CA ILE A 39 -49.04 -4.50 25.22
C ILE A 39 -50.48 -4.86 25.58
N SER A 40 -51.28 -5.26 24.60
CA SER A 40 -52.58 -5.90 24.82
C SER A 40 -52.47 -7.41 24.59
N ARG A 41 -53.20 -8.15 25.42
CA ARG A 41 -53.32 -9.62 25.51
C ARG A 41 -54.83 -9.95 25.52
N PRO A 42 -55.28 -11.22 25.57
CA PRO A 42 -55.79 -12.00 24.42
C PRO A 42 -57.26 -12.47 24.60
N ALA A 43 -57.77 -13.25 23.63
CA ALA A 43 -58.86 -14.22 23.87
C ALA A 43 -58.70 -15.45 22.97
N SER A 44 -59.13 -16.59 23.52
CA SER A 44 -58.77 -17.97 23.19
C SER A 44 -59.88 -18.78 22.51
N THR A 45 -59.51 -19.73 21.66
CA THR A 45 -60.00 -21.13 21.54
C THR A 45 -59.02 -21.81 20.57
N GLY A 46 -58.40 -22.98 20.76
CA GLY A 46 -58.66 -24.13 21.62
C GLY A 46 -59.01 -25.33 20.73
N LEU A 47 -58.02 -26.11 20.25
CA LEU A 47 -58.12 -27.56 20.00
C LEU A 47 -56.79 -28.17 19.54
N GLU A 48 -56.54 -29.36 20.06
CA GLU A 48 -55.28 -30.11 20.20
C GLU A 48 -54.81 -30.90 18.97
N ALA A 49 -53.57 -31.41 19.13
CA ALA A 49 -53.05 -32.70 18.69
C ALA A 49 -52.12 -32.75 17.45
N GLN A 50 -50.82 -32.93 17.73
CA GLN A 50 -49.91 -33.80 16.95
C GLN A 50 -50.05 -35.26 17.46
N PRO A 51 -49.34 -36.31 16.97
CA PRO A 51 -48.40 -36.45 15.82
C PRO A 51 -48.66 -37.70 14.94
N ARG A 52 -47.92 -37.91 13.84
CA ARG A 52 -47.11 -39.13 13.52
C ARG A 52 -46.80 -39.32 12.02
N VAL A 53 -45.76 -40.14 11.86
CA VAL A 53 -44.82 -40.42 10.77
C VAL A 53 -45.31 -41.55 9.83
N PHE A 54 -44.63 -41.68 8.67
CA PHE A 54 -44.32 -42.89 7.86
C PHE A 54 -44.96 -43.04 6.44
N SER A 55 -44.12 -42.77 5.43
CA SER A 55 -43.66 -43.66 4.33
C SER A 55 -44.58 -44.27 3.24
N ARG A 56 -43.92 -44.54 2.09
CA ARG A 56 -44.28 -45.32 0.87
C ARG A 56 -45.02 -44.49 -0.21
N GLY A 57 -44.74 -44.62 -1.50
CA GLY A 57 -43.87 -45.51 -2.28
C GLY A 57 -44.09 -45.23 -3.79
N LEU A 58 -43.12 -45.65 -4.61
CA LEU A 58 -43.07 -45.61 -6.08
C LEU A 58 -44.37 -46.03 -6.80
N GLN A 59 -44.65 -45.44 -7.99
CA GLN A 59 -44.57 -46.16 -9.27
C GLN A 59 -44.84 -45.28 -10.52
N ARG A 60 -44.06 -45.57 -11.58
CA ARG A 60 -44.19 -45.06 -12.96
C ARG A 60 -45.22 -45.88 -13.76
N ARG A 61 -45.89 -45.23 -14.73
CA ARG A 61 -46.36 -45.71 -16.06
C ARG A 61 -47.03 -44.48 -16.72
N GLY A 62 -46.82 -44.05 -17.97
CA GLY A 62 -46.47 -44.74 -19.21
C GLY A 62 -47.75 -44.88 -20.08
N GLY A 63 -47.98 -44.00 -21.06
CA GLY A 63 -49.10 -44.15 -22.02
C GLY A 63 -49.28 -42.96 -22.98
N ARG A 64 -49.30 -43.23 -24.29
CA ARG A 64 -49.26 -42.30 -25.44
C ARG A 64 -50.64 -42.06 -26.07
N ARG A 65 -50.81 -40.88 -26.71
CA ARG A 65 -51.56 -40.50 -27.95
C ARG A 65 -53.08 -40.83 -27.99
N ALA A 66 -53.99 -40.05 -28.57
CA ALA A 66 -54.01 -39.39 -29.88
C ALA A 66 -55.26 -38.48 -30.09
N LEU A 67 -55.16 -37.51 -31.03
CA LEU A 67 -56.14 -37.03 -32.07
C LEU A 67 -57.63 -36.82 -31.68
N ALA A 68 -58.37 -35.76 -32.05
CA ALA A 68 -58.48 -35.08 -33.35
C ALA A 68 -59.25 -33.72 -33.26
N ARG A 69 -59.22 -32.97 -34.37
CA ARG A 69 -59.73 -31.61 -34.66
C ARG A 69 -61.26 -31.49 -34.72
N VAL A 70 -61.79 -30.29 -34.45
CA VAL A 70 -62.80 -29.56 -35.29
C VAL A 70 -62.57 -28.04 -35.19
N ARG A 71 -62.69 -27.31 -36.31
CA ARG A 71 -62.53 -25.85 -36.44
C ARG A 71 -63.88 -25.08 -36.44
N SER A 72 -63.75 -23.76 -36.19
CA SER A 72 -64.56 -22.62 -36.69
C SER A 72 -65.63 -22.09 -35.69
N ILE A 73 -65.92 -20.79 -35.45
CA ILE A 73 -65.63 -19.45 -36.04
C ILE A 73 -65.73 -18.40 -34.91
N GLY A 74 -65.04 -17.24 -34.99
CA GLY A 74 -65.52 -15.96 -34.41
C GLY A 74 -64.61 -15.23 -33.41
N VAL A 75 -64.18 -14.01 -33.78
CA VAL A 75 -63.35 -13.02 -33.04
C VAL A 75 -64.31 -11.98 -32.40
N PRO A 76 -64.09 -11.40 -31.19
CA PRO A 76 -63.21 -10.23 -31.04
C PRO A 76 -62.39 -10.12 -29.74
N SER A 77 -61.17 -9.64 -29.95
CA SER A 77 -60.16 -9.27 -28.97
C SER A 77 -60.31 -7.81 -28.48
N GLY A 78 -60.17 -7.61 -27.17
CA GLY A 78 -59.79 -6.33 -26.56
C GLY A 78 -59.77 -6.47 -25.03
N ARG A 79 -58.94 -5.81 -24.23
CA ARG A 79 -57.71 -5.01 -24.38
C ARG A 79 -57.07 -5.03 -22.98
N CYS A 80 -55.74 -5.05 -22.86
CA CYS A 80 -55.06 -4.30 -21.79
C CYS A 80 -53.78 -3.68 -22.36
N ARG A 81 -53.65 -2.37 -22.13
CA ARG A 81 -52.76 -1.44 -22.87
C ARG A 81 -51.30 -1.57 -22.39
N GLN A 82 -50.37 -1.71 -23.33
CA GLN A 82 -48.94 -1.46 -23.13
C GLN A 82 -48.65 0.04 -23.35
N ALA A 83 -47.70 0.57 -22.59
CA ALA A 83 -47.20 1.94 -22.67
C ALA A 83 -46.46 2.21 -24.01
N PRO A 84 -46.44 3.47 -24.50
CA PRO A 84 -45.84 3.79 -25.81
C PRO A 84 -44.30 3.80 -25.77
N PRO A 85 -43.63 3.51 -26.91
CA PRO A 85 -42.17 3.54 -27.01
C PRO A 85 -41.64 4.99 -27.07
N LEU A 86 -40.46 5.20 -26.49
CA LEU A 86 -39.72 6.47 -26.57
C LEU A 86 -39.27 6.76 -28.02
N PRO A 87 -39.22 8.03 -28.44
CA PRO A 87 -38.82 8.41 -29.80
C PRO A 87 -37.32 8.22 -30.02
N SER A 88 -36.97 7.62 -31.16
CA SER A 88 -35.61 7.46 -31.68
C SER A 88 -35.00 8.81 -32.05
N LEU A 89 -33.84 9.15 -31.48
CA LEU A 89 -33.01 10.27 -31.89
C LEU A 89 -32.35 9.99 -33.26
N PRO A 90 -32.18 11.00 -34.13
CA PRO A 90 -31.56 10.82 -35.44
C PRO A 90 -30.05 10.57 -35.32
N PRO A 91 -29.43 9.81 -36.25
CA PRO A 91 -27.99 9.58 -36.23
C PRO A 91 -27.27 10.88 -36.60
N LYS A 92 -26.46 11.41 -35.68
CA LYS A 92 -25.48 12.44 -36.04
C LYS A 92 -24.36 11.78 -36.84
N ALA A 93 -24.12 12.36 -38.01
CA ALA A 93 -23.09 11.98 -38.95
C ALA A 93 -21.67 12.03 -38.34
N GLY A 94 -20.85 11.07 -38.77
CA GLY A 94 -19.38 11.17 -38.90
C GLY A 94 -18.62 11.97 -37.85
N GLY A 95 -18.35 11.35 -36.71
CA GLY A 95 -17.29 11.76 -35.79
C GLY A 95 -16.40 10.56 -35.52
N SER A 96 -15.09 10.74 -35.70
CA SER A 96 -14.04 9.79 -35.32
C SER A 96 -14.30 9.17 -33.94
N ALA A 97 -13.96 7.88 -33.79
CA ALA A 97 -13.99 7.17 -32.51
C ALA A 97 -13.50 8.07 -31.36
N PRO A 98 -14.17 8.09 -30.18
CA PRO A 98 -13.66 8.80 -29.04
C PRO A 98 -12.28 8.19 -28.73
N GLY A 99 -11.24 9.01 -28.82
CA GLY A 99 -9.90 8.62 -28.41
C GLY A 99 -9.97 8.07 -26.98
N LEU A 100 -9.23 7.00 -26.71
CA LEU A 100 -9.04 6.48 -25.36
C LEU A 100 -8.71 7.63 -24.41
N CYS A 101 -9.66 8.06 -23.59
CA CYS A 101 -9.38 8.97 -22.48
C CYS A 101 -8.34 8.30 -21.59
N LYS A 102 -7.19 8.95 -21.37
CA LYS A 102 -6.22 8.44 -20.40
C LYS A 102 -6.87 8.45 -19.03
N LEU A 103 -6.77 7.33 -18.35
CA LEU A 103 -7.33 7.14 -17.01
C LEU A 103 -6.21 7.39 -16.00
N LEU A 104 -6.35 8.44 -15.21
CA LEU A 104 -5.26 8.95 -14.38
C LEU A 104 -5.64 8.82 -12.91
N LEU A 105 -4.89 8.04 -12.16
CA LEU A 105 -4.78 8.26 -10.72
C LEU A 105 -4.13 9.63 -10.54
N LEU A 106 -4.90 10.56 -10.00
CA LEU A 106 -4.32 11.81 -9.56
C LEU A 106 -3.42 11.55 -8.36
N TRP A 107 -3.82 10.62 -7.49
CA TRP A 107 -3.01 10.36 -6.31
C TRP A 107 -3.41 9.17 -5.43
N VAL A 108 -2.45 8.52 -4.77
CA VAL A 108 -2.70 7.55 -3.69
C VAL A 108 -1.73 7.77 -2.54
N GLN A 109 -2.23 7.93 -1.31
CA GLN A 109 -1.40 7.85 -0.10
C GLN A 109 -1.79 6.75 0.88
N SER A 110 -0.72 6.11 1.34
CA SER A 110 -0.55 5.62 2.70
C SER A 110 0.19 6.74 3.48
N PRO A 111 -0.14 7.01 4.74
CA PRO A 111 -0.08 8.35 5.32
C PRO A 111 1.32 9.01 5.43
N ALA A 112 1.74 9.95 4.55
CA ALA A 112 3.07 10.60 4.64
C ALA A 112 3.21 11.87 5.50
N LEU A 113 4.47 12.16 5.82
CA LEU A 113 5.02 13.02 6.88
C LEU A 113 4.93 14.54 6.59
N LEU A 114 4.51 15.30 7.60
CA LEU A 114 4.88 16.71 7.82
C LEU A 114 5.94 16.74 8.93
N SER A 115 7.10 17.34 8.66
CA SER A 115 8.17 17.53 9.64
C SER A 115 7.78 18.60 10.67
N VAL A 116 7.32 18.19 11.84
CA VAL A 116 7.54 18.93 13.10
C VAL A 116 8.14 17.94 14.09
N ARG A 117 9.36 18.22 14.56
CA ARG A 117 10.04 17.44 15.61
C ARG A 117 9.18 17.44 16.87
N LEU A 118 8.43 16.37 17.08
CA LEU A 118 7.99 15.92 18.40
C LEU A 118 8.38 14.44 18.53
N ARG A 119 8.83 14.07 19.73
CA ARG A 119 9.56 12.85 20.09
C ARG A 119 8.75 11.54 20.01
N ASP A 120 7.86 11.34 19.05
CA ASP A 120 7.07 10.11 18.92
C ASP A 120 7.35 9.42 17.57
N ARG A 121 8.22 8.39 17.59
CA ARG A 121 8.34 7.42 16.49
C ARG A 121 7.08 6.54 16.50
N LYS A 122 6.12 6.78 15.61
CA LYS A 122 4.96 5.88 15.41
C LYS A 122 4.85 5.47 13.96
N THR A 123 4.82 4.15 13.75
CA THR A 123 4.53 3.47 12.49
C THR A 123 3.04 3.63 12.18
N TRP A 124 2.67 3.69 10.90
CA TRP A 124 1.29 4.10 10.54
C TRP A 124 0.35 2.93 10.31
N PHE A 125 0.85 1.80 9.78
CA PHE A 125 0.24 0.52 10.10
C PHE A 125 0.70 0.13 11.49
N MET A 126 -0.28 -0.05 12.38
CA MET A 126 -0.05 -0.18 13.81
C MET A 126 -0.47 -1.56 14.27
N LYS A 127 0.21 -2.06 15.30
CA LYS A 127 -0.25 -3.27 15.98
C LYS A 127 -1.64 -3.01 16.58
N PRO A 128 -2.62 -3.91 16.39
CA PRO A 128 -3.93 -3.76 16.99
C PRO A 128 -3.84 -3.62 18.51
N GLY A 129 -4.74 -2.83 19.12
CA GLY A 129 -4.83 -2.66 20.56
C GLY A 129 -3.57 -2.07 21.23
N ASP A 130 -2.83 -1.23 20.51
CA ASP A 130 -1.84 -0.32 21.09
C ASP A 130 -2.54 0.81 21.88
N ALA A 131 -1.91 1.35 22.92
CA ALA A 131 -2.50 2.31 23.86
C ALA A 131 -2.91 3.65 23.22
N ASN A 132 -2.41 3.93 22.01
CA ASN A 132 -2.76 5.10 21.19
C ASN A 132 -3.52 4.71 19.90
N SER A 133 -4.11 3.50 19.83
CA SER A 133 -4.82 3.03 18.63
C SER A 133 -6.03 3.92 18.34
N LYS A 134 -6.02 4.55 17.17
CA LYS A 134 -7.13 5.35 16.63
C LYS A 134 -8.28 4.42 16.22
N ASP A 135 -9.51 4.91 16.31
CA ASP A 135 -10.64 4.16 15.76
C ASP A 135 -10.74 4.34 14.23
N TYR A 136 -11.49 3.45 13.57
CA TYR A 136 -11.58 3.42 12.11
C TYR A 136 -11.98 4.76 11.45
N PRO A 137 -12.84 5.63 12.03
CA PRO A 137 -13.13 6.93 11.43
C PRO A 137 -11.93 7.88 11.42
N ASP A 138 -11.08 7.82 12.45
CA ASP A 138 -9.88 8.67 12.55
C ASP A 138 -8.76 8.19 11.65
N LEU A 139 -8.63 6.86 11.49
CA LEU A 139 -7.74 6.25 10.49
C LEU A 139 -8.14 6.70 9.08
N ALA A 140 -9.42 6.56 8.75
CA ALA A 140 -9.99 6.96 7.47
C ALA A 140 -9.86 8.48 7.22
N LYS A 141 -10.12 9.31 8.24
CA LYS A 141 -9.92 10.76 8.19
C LYS A 141 -8.52 11.10 7.72
N GLU A 142 -7.52 10.51 8.37
CA GLU A 142 -6.14 10.84 8.12
C GLU A 142 -5.71 10.44 6.70
N ALA A 143 -6.05 9.22 6.29
CA ALA A 143 -5.75 8.73 4.95
C ALA A 143 -6.47 9.56 3.86
N GLY A 144 -7.77 9.84 4.05
CA GLY A 144 -8.57 10.62 3.11
C GLY A 144 -8.12 12.09 3.01
N GLN A 145 -7.82 12.74 4.14
CA GLN A 145 -7.34 14.12 4.13
C GLN A 145 -5.96 14.22 3.47
N LYS A 146 -5.06 13.27 3.74
CA LYS A 146 -3.78 13.20 3.04
C LYS A 146 -3.98 13.00 1.55
N ALA A 147 -4.85 12.05 1.16
CA ALA A 147 -5.21 11.76 -0.24
C ALA A 147 -5.64 13.02 -1.02
N LEU A 148 -6.57 13.76 -0.43
CA LEU A 148 -7.09 14.99 -1.01
C LEU A 148 -6.04 16.12 -1.03
N ALA A 149 -5.24 16.25 0.03
CA ALA A 149 -4.24 17.30 0.16
C ALA A 149 -3.15 17.21 -0.92
N ASP A 150 -2.65 16.01 -1.23
CA ASP A 150 -1.63 15.89 -2.28
C ASP A 150 -2.21 15.92 -3.69
N ALA A 151 -3.43 15.38 -3.87
CA ALA A 151 -4.20 15.62 -5.09
C ALA A 151 -4.55 17.10 -5.29
N GLN A 152 -4.36 17.94 -4.26
CA GLN A 152 -4.64 19.38 -4.25
C GLN A 152 -6.09 19.71 -4.62
N ILE A 153 -7.04 18.88 -4.17
CA ILE A 153 -8.47 19.09 -4.40
C ILE A 153 -9.25 19.05 -3.09
N PRO A 154 -10.34 19.84 -2.98
CA PRO A 154 -11.24 19.72 -1.84
C PRO A 154 -12.11 18.46 -1.97
N TYR A 155 -12.60 17.95 -0.83
CA TYR A 155 -13.55 16.82 -0.82
C TYR A 155 -14.84 17.14 -1.62
N SER A 156 -15.23 18.41 -1.73
CA SER A 156 -16.37 18.85 -2.53
C SER A 156 -16.22 18.60 -4.04
N ALA A 157 -15.01 18.32 -4.53
CA ALA A 157 -14.77 17.93 -5.92
C ALA A 157 -14.97 16.42 -6.16
N VAL A 158 -15.07 15.60 -5.10
CA VAL A 158 -15.31 14.16 -5.23
C VAL A 158 -16.78 13.93 -5.56
N GLU A 159 -17.06 13.21 -6.64
CA GLU A 159 -18.41 12.93 -7.13
C GLU A 159 -18.96 11.60 -6.61
N GLN A 160 -18.08 10.67 -6.24
CA GLN A 160 -18.44 9.36 -5.68
C GLN A 160 -17.31 8.79 -4.81
N ALA A 161 -17.65 7.97 -3.83
CA ALA A 161 -16.67 7.25 -3.01
C ALA A 161 -16.91 5.73 -2.98
N CYS A 162 -15.83 4.96 -3.13
CA CYS A 162 -15.77 3.51 -3.00
C CYS A 162 -14.97 3.17 -1.73
N VAL A 163 -15.61 2.58 -0.72
CA VAL A 163 -15.00 2.38 0.60
C VAL A 163 -14.85 0.91 0.93
N GLY A 164 -13.61 0.46 1.13
CA GLY A 164 -13.25 -0.94 1.41
C GLY A 164 -12.93 -1.20 2.89
N TYR A 165 -13.66 -2.12 3.51
CA TYR A 165 -13.34 -2.67 4.84
C TYR A 165 -13.92 -4.09 4.98
N VAL A 166 -13.30 -4.94 5.80
CA VAL A 166 -13.78 -6.31 6.06
C VAL A 166 -14.51 -6.38 7.40
N TYR A 167 -13.95 -5.79 8.44
CA TYR A 167 -14.50 -5.81 9.78
C TYR A 167 -15.17 -4.47 10.12
N GLY A 168 -16.48 -4.54 10.28
CA GLY A 168 -17.32 -3.40 10.60
C GLY A 168 -18.75 -3.67 10.16
N ASP A 169 -19.70 -3.03 10.82
CA ASP A 169 -21.09 -3.12 10.39
C ASP A 169 -21.27 -2.45 9.02
N SER A 170 -22.38 -2.76 8.36
CA SER A 170 -22.75 -2.06 7.13
C SER A 170 -22.76 -0.55 7.38
N THR A 171 -22.26 0.21 6.41
CA THR A 171 -22.15 1.68 6.43
C THR A 171 -21.03 2.29 7.28
N CYS A 172 -20.06 1.48 7.74
CA CYS A 172 -18.83 2.03 8.32
C CYS A 172 -18.11 3.00 7.37
N GLY A 173 -18.23 2.84 6.05
CA GLY A 173 -17.66 3.78 5.08
C GLY A 173 -18.29 5.17 5.16
N GLN A 174 -19.62 5.29 5.17
CA GLN A 174 -20.31 6.56 5.42
C GLN A 174 -19.86 7.17 6.76
N ARG A 175 -19.88 6.36 7.83
CA ARG A 175 -19.48 6.80 9.17
C ARG A 175 -18.03 7.30 9.22
N SER A 176 -17.16 6.73 8.39
CA SER A 176 -15.74 7.11 8.30
C SER A 176 -15.51 8.43 7.55
N ILE A 177 -16.40 8.78 6.61
CA ILE A 177 -16.32 9.97 5.75
C ILE A 177 -17.03 11.19 6.37
N TYR A 178 -18.22 10.99 6.93
CA TYR A 178 -19.13 12.08 7.33
C TYR A 178 -18.54 13.07 8.34
N HIS A 179 -17.77 12.58 9.30
CA HIS A 179 -17.23 13.40 10.40
C HIS A 179 -15.85 13.99 10.10
N SER A 180 -15.27 13.65 8.94
CA SER A 180 -13.85 13.86 8.67
C SER A 180 -13.58 14.60 7.36
N LEU A 181 -14.23 14.17 6.27
CA LEU A 181 -14.05 14.72 4.92
C LEU A 181 -15.20 15.65 4.54
N GLY A 182 -16.43 15.28 4.90
CA GLY A 182 -17.61 16.14 4.75
C GLY A 182 -18.91 15.41 4.39
N LEU A 183 -20.00 16.17 4.34
CA LEU A 183 -21.36 15.72 4.04
C LEU A 183 -21.85 16.34 2.72
N THR A 184 -21.44 15.77 1.60
CA THR A 184 -21.74 16.30 0.26
C THR A 184 -22.97 15.68 -0.42
N GLY A 185 -23.53 14.60 0.15
CA GLY A 185 -24.66 13.87 -0.44
C GLY A 185 -24.29 12.97 -1.62
N ILE A 186 -23.00 12.80 -1.92
CA ILE A 186 -22.51 11.95 -3.01
C ILE A 186 -22.79 10.47 -2.75
N PRO A 187 -22.82 9.63 -3.80
CA PRO A 187 -22.91 8.19 -3.62
C PRO A 187 -21.67 7.65 -2.88
N ILE A 188 -21.91 6.83 -1.85
CA ILE A 188 -20.87 6.12 -1.09
C ILE A 188 -21.22 4.64 -1.08
N ILE A 189 -20.35 3.81 -1.64
CA ILE A 189 -20.55 2.35 -1.74
C ILE A 189 -19.52 1.65 -0.87
N ASN A 190 -19.99 0.79 0.04
CA ASN A 190 -19.13 -0.06 0.86
C ASN A 190 -18.88 -1.37 0.11
N VAL A 191 -17.62 -1.77 -0.01
CA VAL A 191 -17.20 -2.99 -0.72
C VAL A 191 -16.30 -3.85 0.16
N ASN A 192 -16.34 -5.17 -0.05
CA ASN A 192 -15.41 -6.10 0.58
C ASN A 192 -15.11 -7.26 -0.36
N ASN A 193 -13.90 -7.78 -0.27
CA ASN A 193 -13.42 -8.96 -0.98
C ASN A 193 -12.20 -9.55 -0.24
N ASN A 194 -12.37 -9.79 1.07
CA ASN A 194 -11.32 -10.20 2.00
C ASN A 194 -10.04 -9.37 1.85
N CYS A 195 -8.86 -9.99 1.74
CA CYS A 195 -7.57 -9.28 1.70
C CYS A 195 -7.36 -8.41 0.44
N SER A 196 -8.20 -8.58 -0.60
CA SER A 196 -8.20 -7.75 -1.82
C SER A 196 -9.21 -6.59 -1.79
N THR A 197 -9.78 -6.29 -0.62
CA THR A 197 -10.82 -5.26 -0.45
C THR A 197 -10.37 -3.86 -0.91
N GLY A 198 -9.15 -3.44 -0.56
CA GLY A 198 -8.63 -2.13 -1.00
C GLY A 198 -8.49 -2.02 -2.51
N SER A 199 -8.01 -3.08 -3.18
CA SER A 199 -7.91 -3.10 -4.65
C SER A 199 -9.29 -3.23 -5.31
N THR A 200 -10.29 -3.78 -4.62
CA THR A 200 -11.68 -3.83 -5.08
C THR A 200 -12.30 -2.43 -5.08
N ALA A 201 -12.04 -1.63 -4.03
CA ALA A 201 -12.43 -0.23 -3.99
C ALA A 201 -11.76 0.57 -5.12
N LEU A 202 -10.46 0.35 -5.35
CA LEU A 202 -9.72 0.95 -6.45
C LEU A 202 -10.29 0.53 -7.82
N PHE A 203 -10.61 -0.75 -8.00
CA PHE A 203 -11.18 -1.31 -9.22
C PHE A 203 -12.53 -0.69 -9.56
N MET A 204 -13.41 -0.56 -8.58
CA MET A 204 -14.71 0.10 -8.76
C MET A 204 -14.54 1.58 -9.09
N ALA A 205 -13.69 2.30 -8.35
CA ALA A 205 -13.43 3.71 -8.62
C ALA A 205 -12.90 3.94 -10.04
N ARG A 206 -12.04 3.04 -10.50
CA ARG A 206 -11.49 3.07 -11.85
C ARG A 206 -12.57 2.86 -12.91
N GLN A 207 -13.49 1.91 -12.71
CA GLN A 207 -14.59 1.67 -13.63
C GLN A 207 -15.54 2.89 -13.74
N LEU A 208 -15.73 3.64 -12.66
CA LEU A 208 -16.54 4.86 -12.67
C LEU A 208 -15.92 5.94 -13.57
N ILE A 209 -14.62 6.20 -13.45
CA ILE A 209 -13.92 7.15 -14.32
C ILE A 209 -13.89 6.63 -15.77
N GLN A 210 -13.49 5.37 -15.98
CA GLN A 210 -13.38 4.79 -17.32
C GLN A 210 -14.72 4.74 -18.06
N GLY A 211 -15.83 4.56 -17.33
CA GLY A 211 -17.19 4.58 -17.86
C GLY A 211 -17.74 5.98 -18.10
N GLY A 212 -17.01 7.04 -17.76
CA GLY A 212 -17.48 8.42 -17.85
C GLY A 212 -18.63 8.75 -16.89
N LEU A 213 -18.75 8.00 -15.78
CA LEU A 213 -19.81 8.19 -14.78
C LEU A 213 -19.45 9.25 -13.75
N ALA A 214 -18.14 9.51 -13.57
CA ALA A 214 -17.62 10.55 -12.69
C ALA A 214 -16.27 11.05 -13.23
N ASP A 215 -15.93 12.31 -12.95
CA ASP A 215 -14.63 12.88 -13.29
C ASP A 215 -13.63 12.84 -12.13
N CYS A 216 -14.09 12.72 -10.87
CA CYS A 216 -13.25 12.62 -9.68
C CYS A 216 -13.88 11.70 -8.62
N VAL A 217 -13.18 10.63 -8.23
CA VAL A 217 -13.68 9.57 -7.34
C VAL A 217 -12.66 9.27 -6.23
N LEU A 218 -13.15 9.05 -5.01
CA LEU A 218 -12.34 8.63 -3.86
C LEU A 218 -12.44 7.10 -3.66
N ALA A 219 -11.33 6.38 -3.73
CA ALA A 219 -11.22 5.04 -3.18
C ALA A 219 -10.57 5.11 -1.80
N LEU A 220 -11.25 4.64 -0.77
CA LEU A 220 -10.79 4.67 0.62
C LEU A 220 -10.82 3.26 1.18
N GLY A 221 -9.81 2.87 1.93
CA GLY A 221 -9.77 1.56 2.57
C GLY A 221 -9.21 1.66 3.97
N PHE A 222 -9.82 0.95 4.91
CA PHE A 222 -9.36 0.91 6.29
C PHE A 222 -9.62 -0.46 6.90
N GLU A 223 -8.89 -0.78 7.95
CA GLU A 223 -9.18 -1.92 8.81
C GLU A 223 -8.83 -1.61 10.26
N LYS A 224 -9.67 -2.09 11.16
CA LYS A 224 -9.39 -2.17 12.60
C LYS A 224 -9.55 -3.63 13.02
N MET A 225 -8.45 -4.24 13.43
CA MET A 225 -8.33 -5.67 13.62
C MET A 225 -8.16 -6.01 15.11
N GLU A 226 -8.14 -7.29 15.41
CA GLU A 226 -7.78 -7.81 16.73
C GLU A 226 -6.34 -8.33 16.73
N LYS A 227 -5.75 -8.43 17.94
CA LYS A 227 -4.43 -9.05 18.11
C LYS A 227 -4.55 -10.57 17.84
N GLY A 228 -3.61 -11.12 17.07
CA GLY A 228 -3.50 -12.56 16.85
C GLY A 228 -3.96 -12.99 15.46
N SER A 229 -4.22 -14.29 15.27
CA SER A 229 -4.67 -14.82 13.98
C SER A 229 -6.11 -14.40 13.66
N LEU A 230 -6.44 -14.31 12.37
CA LEU A 230 -7.80 -14.07 11.91
C LEU A 230 -8.78 -15.11 12.48
N THR A 231 -9.89 -14.64 13.03
CA THR A 231 -10.96 -15.47 13.59
C THR A 231 -12.22 -15.43 12.73
N LEU A 232 -12.99 -16.51 12.77
CA LEU A 232 -14.30 -16.56 12.13
C LEU A 232 -15.34 -15.87 13.01
N SER A 233 -15.90 -14.75 12.53
CA SER A 233 -16.87 -13.96 13.31
C SER A 233 -18.31 -14.48 13.24
N PHE A 234 -18.66 -15.28 12.23
CA PHE A 234 -20.03 -15.77 12.01
C PHE A 234 -20.08 -17.29 11.97
N ALA A 235 -20.49 -17.92 13.07
CA ALA A 235 -20.57 -19.38 13.19
C ALA A 235 -21.93 -19.97 12.77
N ASN A 236 -22.94 -19.14 12.49
CA ASN A 236 -24.33 -19.56 12.24
C ASN A 236 -24.73 -19.60 10.76
N ARG A 237 -23.76 -19.64 9.84
CA ARG A 237 -23.96 -19.63 8.39
C ARG A 237 -22.79 -20.30 7.67
N THR A 238 -22.96 -20.59 6.39
CA THR A 238 -21.88 -21.08 5.52
C THR A 238 -20.68 -20.15 5.56
N ASN A 239 -19.49 -20.72 5.74
CA ASN A 239 -18.24 -19.97 5.74
C ASN A 239 -17.78 -19.77 4.29
N PRO A 240 -17.48 -18.53 3.83
CA PRO A 240 -17.08 -18.26 2.45
C PRO A 240 -15.81 -18.97 1.97
N ILE A 241 -14.99 -19.50 2.87
CA ILE A 241 -13.78 -20.24 2.54
C ILE A 241 -13.89 -21.75 2.84
N ASP A 242 -15.09 -22.27 3.11
CA ASP A 242 -15.28 -23.68 3.45
C ASP A 242 -14.77 -24.63 2.35
N LYS A 243 -15.02 -24.31 1.07
CA LYS A 243 -14.53 -25.06 -0.08
C LYS A 243 -13.01 -25.00 -0.26
N HIS A 244 -12.39 -23.84 -0.02
CA HIS A 244 -10.93 -23.73 0.00
C HIS A 244 -10.33 -24.60 1.11
N VAL A 245 -10.94 -24.59 2.29
CA VAL A 245 -10.51 -25.40 3.44
C VAL A 245 -10.78 -26.90 3.20
N GLU A 246 -11.86 -27.27 2.54
CA GLU A 246 -12.20 -28.66 2.20
C GLU A 246 -11.08 -29.33 1.37
N VAL A 247 -10.54 -28.65 0.36
CA VAL A 247 -9.41 -29.17 -0.44
C VAL A 247 -8.20 -29.44 0.45
N MET A 248 -7.86 -28.49 1.32
CA MET A 248 -6.75 -28.62 2.27
C MET A 248 -6.94 -29.81 3.22
N ILE A 249 -8.14 -29.95 3.80
CA ILE A 249 -8.47 -31.04 4.74
C ILE A 249 -8.40 -32.38 4.03
N ASN A 250 -8.96 -32.50 2.83
CA ASN A 250 -8.96 -33.75 2.07
C ASN A 250 -7.54 -34.20 1.69
N LYS A 251 -6.64 -33.25 1.39
CA LYS A 251 -5.27 -33.55 0.97
C LYS A 251 -4.30 -33.76 2.14
N TYR A 252 -4.40 -32.95 3.19
CA TYR A 252 -3.39 -32.88 4.25
C TYR A 252 -3.95 -33.02 5.68
N GLY A 253 -5.26 -33.20 5.83
CA GLY A 253 -5.94 -33.16 7.12
C GLY A 253 -5.99 -31.76 7.73
N LEU A 254 -6.61 -31.69 8.91
CA LEU A 254 -6.67 -30.46 9.72
C LEU A 254 -5.69 -30.57 10.89
N SER A 255 -4.94 -29.50 11.14
CA SER A 255 -4.05 -29.39 12.31
C SER A 255 -4.48 -28.22 13.22
N PRO A 256 -4.07 -28.19 14.51
CA PRO A 256 -4.44 -27.13 15.45
C PRO A 256 -3.61 -25.84 15.27
N HIS A 257 -3.33 -25.43 14.02
CA HIS A 257 -2.60 -24.22 13.67
C HIS A 257 -3.52 -23.18 13.00
N PRO A 258 -3.13 -21.90 12.90
CA PRO A 258 -3.95 -20.90 12.22
C PRO A 258 -4.26 -21.28 10.76
N PHE A 259 -5.53 -21.22 10.36
CA PHE A 259 -6.00 -21.69 9.04
C PHE A 259 -5.26 -21.05 7.86
N ALA A 260 -5.02 -19.73 7.89
CA ALA A 260 -4.29 -19.05 6.82
C ALA A 260 -2.86 -19.58 6.66
N ALA A 261 -2.14 -19.78 7.77
CA ALA A 261 -0.80 -20.36 7.74
C ALA A 261 -0.80 -21.79 7.20
N GLN A 262 -1.85 -22.58 7.49
CA GLN A 262 -2.01 -23.92 6.92
C GLN A 262 -2.21 -23.86 5.40
N LEU A 263 -3.12 -23.01 4.89
CA LEU A 263 -3.41 -22.90 3.46
C LEU A 263 -2.15 -22.55 2.64
N PHE A 264 -1.48 -21.45 2.99
CA PHE A 264 -0.29 -20.99 2.26
C PHE A 264 0.95 -21.85 2.56
N GLY A 265 1.08 -22.36 3.78
CA GLY A 265 2.18 -23.26 4.14
C GLY A 265 2.11 -24.58 3.37
N ARG A 266 0.92 -25.20 3.28
CA ARG A 266 0.71 -26.42 2.48
C ARG A 266 0.91 -26.17 0.98
N ALA A 267 0.57 -24.98 0.47
CA ALA A 267 0.89 -24.59 -0.90
C ALA A 267 2.42 -24.55 -1.15
N GLY A 268 3.20 -24.02 -0.20
CA GLY A 268 4.66 -24.07 -0.34
C GLY A 268 5.24 -25.47 -0.15
N ILE A 269 4.66 -26.34 0.70
CA ILE A 269 5.04 -27.76 0.77
C ILE A 269 4.85 -28.43 -0.59
N GLU A 270 3.69 -28.22 -1.22
CA GLU A 270 3.43 -28.74 -2.56
C GLU A 270 4.45 -28.22 -3.59
N HIS A 271 4.87 -26.95 -3.48
CA HIS A 271 5.90 -26.39 -4.35
C HIS A 271 7.28 -27.03 -4.12
N MET A 272 7.65 -27.30 -2.86
CA MET A 272 8.87 -28.04 -2.51
C MET A 272 8.84 -29.47 -3.07
N GLU A 273 7.71 -30.18 -2.92
CA GLU A 273 7.52 -31.53 -3.43
C GLU A 273 7.60 -31.60 -4.95
N LYS A 274 6.98 -30.63 -5.65
CA LYS A 274 6.88 -30.61 -7.11
C LYS A 274 8.14 -30.12 -7.81
N TYR A 275 8.83 -29.13 -7.23
CA TYR A 275 9.90 -28.40 -7.91
C TYR A 275 11.25 -28.40 -7.18
N GLY A 276 11.34 -28.96 -5.97
CA GLY A 276 12.58 -29.01 -5.19
C GLY A 276 12.99 -27.66 -4.59
N THR A 277 12.06 -26.71 -4.50
CA THR A 277 12.25 -25.46 -3.74
C THR A 277 12.61 -25.80 -2.29
N LYS A 278 13.41 -24.95 -1.66
CA LYS A 278 13.92 -25.21 -0.31
C LYS A 278 13.31 -24.25 0.72
N PRO A 279 13.18 -24.65 2.00
CA PRO A 279 12.77 -23.76 3.10
C PRO A 279 13.53 -22.43 3.13
N GLU A 280 14.82 -22.47 2.78
CA GLU A 280 15.70 -21.30 2.73
C GLU A 280 15.24 -20.26 1.71
N HIS A 281 14.63 -20.67 0.59
CA HIS A 281 14.09 -19.74 -0.41
C HIS A 281 12.95 -18.90 0.16
N PHE A 282 12.05 -19.52 0.93
CA PHE A 282 10.96 -18.82 1.62
C PHE A 282 11.50 -17.90 2.73
N ALA A 283 12.51 -18.34 3.49
CA ALA A 283 13.14 -17.51 4.50
C ALA A 283 13.85 -16.28 3.92
N LYS A 284 14.53 -16.42 2.76
CA LYS A 284 15.15 -15.31 2.03
C LYS A 284 14.13 -14.24 1.61
N ILE A 285 12.91 -14.64 1.26
CA ILE A 285 11.82 -13.70 0.96
C ILE A 285 11.44 -12.90 2.21
N GLY A 286 11.26 -13.57 3.36
CA GLY A 286 11.01 -12.91 4.64
C GLY A 286 12.12 -11.92 5.00
N TRP A 287 13.38 -12.35 4.89
CA TRP A 287 14.56 -11.52 5.10
C TRP A 287 14.55 -10.25 4.21
N LYS A 288 14.32 -10.42 2.90
CA LYS A 288 14.29 -9.32 1.93
C LYS A 288 13.21 -8.29 2.26
N ASN A 289 12.01 -8.75 2.63
CA ASN A 289 10.91 -7.86 3.01
C ASN A 289 11.23 -7.05 4.28
N HIS A 290 11.78 -7.67 5.33
CA HIS A 290 12.22 -6.92 6.53
C HIS A 290 13.35 -5.94 6.22
N LYS A 291 14.30 -6.31 5.35
CA LYS A 291 15.39 -5.42 4.90
C LYS A 291 14.84 -4.18 4.18
N HIS A 292 13.86 -4.35 3.29
CA HIS A 292 13.21 -3.23 2.60
C HIS A 292 12.44 -2.32 3.56
N ALA A 293 11.79 -2.91 4.58
CA ALA A 293 10.95 -2.20 5.53
C ALA A 293 11.67 -1.17 6.40
N VAL A 294 12.99 -1.33 6.62
CA VAL A 294 13.83 -0.37 7.36
C VAL A 294 13.73 1.04 6.78
N ASN A 295 13.54 1.15 5.45
CA ASN A 295 13.43 2.42 4.75
C ASN A 295 11.98 2.94 4.66
N ASN A 296 11.02 2.23 5.25
CA ASN A 296 9.60 2.58 5.20
C ASN A 296 9.09 3.10 6.56
N PRO A 297 8.87 4.42 6.73
CA PRO A 297 8.32 4.96 7.98
C PRO A 297 6.88 4.51 8.24
N TYR A 298 6.16 4.01 7.25
CA TYR A 298 4.78 3.49 7.37
C TYR A 298 4.71 2.05 7.87
N SER A 299 5.83 1.33 7.84
CA SER A 299 5.89 -0.08 8.19
C SER A 299 5.76 -0.31 9.69
N GLN A 300 4.91 -1.26 10.10
CA GLN A 300 4.78 -1.71 11.48
C GLN A 300 6.10 -2.23 12.06
N PHE A 301 6.90 -2.92 11.23
CA PHE A 301 8.24 -3.37 11.60
C PHE A 301 9.29 -2.70 10.73
N GLN A 302 10.26 -2.03 11.37
CA GLN A 302 11.41 -1.37 10.70
C GLN A 302 12.74 -1.91 11.21
N LYS A 303 12.72 -3.10 11.84
CA LYS A 303 13.92 -3.80 12.28
C LYS A 303 14.43 -4.67 11.13
N GLU A 304 15.72 -4.56 10.83
CA GLU A 304 16.41 -5.54 9.98
C GLU A 304 16.68 -6.82 10.78
N TYR A 305 16.50 -7.96 10.13
CA TYR A 305 16.83 -9.28 10.66
C TYR A 305 17.83 -9.95 9.73
N SER A 306 18.73 -10.75 10.29
CA SER A 306 19.55 -11.69 9.52
C SER A 306 18.71 -12.85 8.98
N LEU A 307 19.19 -13.54 7.95
CA LEU A 307 18.54 -14.73 7.42
C LEU A 307 18.39 -15.82 8.50
N ASP A 308 19.41 -16.01 9.32
CA ASP A 308 19.40 -16.99 10.41
C ASP A 308 18.35 -16.64 11.48
N GLU A 309 18.18 -15.36 11.81
CA GLU A 309 17.09 -14.91 12.71
C GLU A 309 15.71 -15.22 12.11
N VAL A 310 15.51 -15.02 10.80
CA VAL A 310 14.25 -15.36 10.12
C VAL A 310 13.98 -16.86 10.20
N MET A 311 14.98 -17.69 9.89
CA MET A 311 14.87 -19.16 9.88
C MET A 311 14.69 -19.76 11.28
N SER A 312 15.29 -19.16 12.32
CA SER A 312 15.24 -19.66 13.70
C SER A 312 14.13 -19.04 14.55
N SER A 313 13.42 -18.03 14.04
CA SER A 313 12.28 -17.42 14.74
C SER A 313 11.13 -18.41 14.96
N GLN A 314 10.19 -18.07 15.86
CA GLN A 314 9.10 -18.94 16.28
C GLN A 314 8.38 -19.57 15.09
N ARG A 315 8.35 -20.91 15.05
CA ARG A 315 7.61 -21.68 14.05
C ARG A 315 6.11 -21.51 14.23
N ILE A 316 5.41 -21.15 13.16
CA ILE A 316 3.95 -21.00 13.12
C ILE A 316 3.31 -22.24 12.48
N PHE A 317 3.87 -22.72 11.38
CA PHE A 317 3.38 -23.91 10.70
C PHE A 317 4.48 -24.52 9.82
N GLU A 318 4.90 -25.74 10.12
CA GLU A 318 5.92 -26.47 9.34
C GLU A 318 7.21 -25.65 9.17
N TYR A 319 7.55 -25.19 7.95
CA TYR A 319 8.73 -24.35 7.70
C TYR A 319 8.46 -22.84 7.88
N LEU A 320 7.20 -22.42 7.97
CA LEU A 320 6.84 -21.02 8.16
C LEU A 320 7.11 -20.57 9.58
N THR A 321 7.99 -19.57 9.70
CA THR A 321 8.30 -18.89 10.95
C THR A 321 7.55 -17.57 11.05
N ILE A 322 7.47 -17.00 12.26
CA ILE A 322 6.69 -15.78 12.51
C ILE A 322 7.18 -14.58 11.68
N LEU A 323 8.47 -14.52 11.35
CA LEU A 323 9.04 -13.47 10.49
C LEU A 323 8.78 -13.68 8.99
N GLN A 324 8.13 -14.79 8.62
CA GLN A 324 7.66 -15.09 7.27
C GLN A 324 6.14 -14.90 7.12
N CYS A 325 5.45 -14.47 8.18
CA CYS A 325 4.00 -14.27 8.23
C CYS A 325 3.69 -12.78 8.43
N CYS A 326 2.73 -12.24 7.69
CA CYS A 326 2.27 -10.86 7.95
C CYS A 326 1.61 -10.74 9.34
N PRO A 327 1.87 -9.66 10.10
CA PRO A 327 1.13 -9.38 11.32
C PRO A 327 -0.28 -8.86 11.00
N THR A 328 -1.20 -8.99 11.97
CA THR A 328 -2.42 -8.18 11.94
C THR A 328 -2.08 -6.72 12.26
N SER A 329 -2.79 -5.81 11.60
CA SER A 329 -2.50 -4.37 11.67
C SER A 329 -3.77 -3.54 11.56
N ASP A 330 -3.82 -2.45 12.31
CA ASP A 330 -4.79 -1.37 12.10
C ASP A 330 -4.19 -0.35 11.12
N GLY A 331 -5.00 0.18 10.21
CA GLY A 331 -4.52 1.20 9.28
C GLY A 331 -5.55 1.61 8.22
N ALA A 332 -5.23 2.68 7.50
CA ALA A 332 -6.02 3.18 6.38
C ALA A 332 -5.13 3.68 5.23
N ALA A 333 -5.66 3.66 4.02
CA ALA A 333 -5.04 4.24 2.82
C ALA A 333 -6.14 4.72 1.86
N ALA A 334 -5.83 5.72 1.03
CA ALA A 334 -6.81 6.30 0.12
C ALA A 334 -6.18 6.77 -1.20
N ALA A 335 -6.98 6.72 -2.27
CA ALA A 335 -6.65 7.11 -3.63
C ALA A 335 -7.72 8.07 -4.18
N VAL A 336 -7.28 9.13 -4.86
CA VAL A 336 -8.11 9.98 -5.72
C VAL A 336 -7.85 9.59 -7.17
N LEU A 337 -8.91 9.17 -7.85
CA LEU A 337 -8.92 8.86 -9.27
C LEU A 337 -9.60 9.99 -10.02
N ALA A 338 -9.09 10.35 -11.19
CA ALA A 338 -9.78 11.32 -12.03
C ALA A 338 -9.63 11.07 -13.52
N SER A 339 -10.54 11.67 -14.28
CA SER A 339 -10.47 11.68 -15.73
C SER A 339 -9.33 12.58 -16.22
N GLU A 340 -8.83 12.32 -17.43
CA GLU A 340 -7.88 13.21 -18.09
C GLU A 340 -8.40 14.65 -18.21
N VAL A 341 -9.69 14.84 -18.48
CA VAL A 341 -10.30 16.17 -18.55
C VAL A 341 -10.15 16.89 -17.22
N PHE A 342 -10.44 16.21 -16.11
CA PHE A 342 -10.28 16.77 -14.77
C PHE A 342 -8.80 17.08 -14.47
N VAL A 343 -7.88 16.18 -14.81
CA VAL A 343 -6.43 16.38 -14.59
C VAL A 343 -5.93 17.61 -15.35
N GLN A 344 -6.31 17.76 -16.62
CA GLN A 344 -5.91 18.89 -17.45
C GLN A 344 -6.52 20.20 -16.94
N LYS A 345 -7.82 20.22 -16.62
CA LYS A 345 -8.54 21.39 -16.13
C LYS A 345 -7.95 21.93 -14.82
N ASN A 346 -7.48 21.05 -13.94
CA ASN A 346 -6.97 21.41 -12.62
C ASN A 346 -5.43 21.49 -12.58
N GLY A 347 -4.73 21.35 -13.71
CA GLY A 347 -3.27 21.48 -13.76
C GLY A 347 -2.49 20.38 -13.04
N LEU A 348 -3.04 19.17 -12.93
CA LEU A 348 -2.51 18.10 -12.07
C LEU A 348 -1.61 17.09 -12.81
N LYS A 349 -1.11 17.45 -14.00
CA LYS A 349 -0.36 16.54 -14.88
C LYS A 349 0.92 15.98 -14.25
N SER A 350 1.62 16.77 -13.44
CA SER A 350 2.92 16.39 -12.84
C SER A 350 2.83 15.23 -11.85
N LYS A 351 1.65 15.02 -11.25
CA LYS A 351 1.41 13.96 -10.26
C LYS A 351 0.59 12.78 -10.79
N ALA A 352 0.06 12.91 -12.00
CA ALA A 352 -0.88 11.97 -12.56
C ALA A 352 -0.19 10.65 -12.98
N VAL A 353 -0.52 9.57 -12.28
CA VAL A 353 -0.10 8.21 -12.56
C VAL A 353 -1.24 7.51 -13.31
N GLU A 354 -1.02 7.06 -14.53
CA GLU A 354 -2.01 6.36 -15.33
C GLU A 354 -2.18 4.90 -14.87
N ILE A 355 -3.43 4.43 -14.75
CA ILE A 355 -3.72 2.99 -14.69
C ILE A 355 -3.84 2.50 -16.14
N VAL A 356 -2.83 1.81 -16.64
CA VAL A 356 -2.79 1.37 -18.05
C VAL A 356 -3.53 0.07 -18.29
N ALA A 357 -3.62 -0.79 -17.27
CA ALA A 357 -4.43 -1.99 -17.27
C ALA A 357 -4.79 -2.38 -15.85
N GLN A 358 -5.99 -2.95 -15.66
CA GLN A 358 -6.40 -3.46 -14.36
C GLN A 358 -7.45 -4.56 -14.52
N GLU A 359 -7.14 -5.74 -13.97
CA GLU A 359 -7.99 -6.91 -14.09
C GLU A 359 -8.28 -7.52 -12.72
N MET A 360 -9.51 -7.97 -12.55
CA MET A 360 -9.95 -8.75 -11.40
C MET A 360 -10.34 -10.15 -11.91
N MET A 361 -9.82 -11.18 -11.26
CA MET A 361 -10.17 -12.58 -11.50
C MET A 361 -10.63 -13.21 -10.21
N THR A 362 -11.74 -13.96 -10.27
CA THR A 362 -12.22 -14.81 -9.17
C THR A 362 -11.82 -16.26 -9.41
N ASP A 363 -12.08 -17.13 -8.43
CA ASP A 363 -11.72 -18.55 -8.49
C ASP A 363 -12.17 -19.22 -9.80
N LEU A 364 -11.29 -20.09 -10.31
CA LEU A 364 -11.53 -20.96 -11.45
C LEU A 364 -11.80 -22.39 -10.95
N PRO A 365 -12.33 -23.31 -11.79
CA PRO A 365 -12.50 -24.71 -11.40
C PRO A 365 -11.22 -25.34 -10.84
N SER A 366 -10.04 -24.93 -11.34
CA SER A 366 -8.73 -25.39 -10.86
C SER A 366 -8.49 -25.13 -9.38
N SER A 367 -9.13 -24.12 -8.77
CA SER A 367 -9.06 -23.88 -7.32
C SER A 367 -9.59 -25.06 -6.50
N PHE A 368 -10.52 -25.85 -7.03
CA PHE A 368 -11.22 -26.89 -6.28
C PHE A 368 -11.13 -28.29 -6.88
N GLU A 369 -10.86 -28.42 -8.18
CA GLU A 369 -10.92 -29.69 -8.90
C GLU A 369 -9.54 -30.35 -9.10
N GLU A 370 -8.44 -29.59 -9.06
CA GLU A 370 -7.09 -30.12 -9.35
C GLU A 370 -6.35 -30.68 -8.12
N ASN A 371 -6.98 -30.66 -6.94
CA ASN A 371 -6.37 -31.10 -5.67
C ASN A 371 -4.97 -30.46 -5.42
N SER A 372 -4.83 -29.17 -5.73
CA SER A 372 -3.58 -28.40 -5.62
C SER A 372 -3.76 -27.22 -4.68
N MET A 373 -2.95 -27.17 -3.62
CA MET A 373 -2.95 -26.05 -2.69
C MET A 373 -2.39 -24.78 -3.30
N ILE A 374 -1.48 -24.87 -4.28
CA ILE A 374 -0.98 -23.72 -5.06
C ILE A 374 -2.15 -23.08 -5.83
N LYS A 375 -3.06 -23.89 -6.39
CA LYS A 375 -4.25 -23.38 -7.09
C LYS A 375 -5.30 -22.83 -6.12
N VAL A 376 -5.58 -23.53 -5.01
CA VAL A 376 -6.51 -23.09 -3.95
C VAL A 376 -6.16 -21.68 -3.44
N VAL A 377 -4.87 -21.38 -3.29
CA VAL A 377 -4.42 -20.07 -2.82
C VAL A 377 -4.30 -19.02 -3.93
N GLY A 378 -4.86 -19.28 -5.12
CA GLY A 378 -5.09 -18.26 -6.13
C GLY A 378 -4.03 -18.08 -7.20
N PHE A 379 -3.17 -19.08 -7.43
CA PHE A 379 -2.15 -19.03 -8.49
C PHE A 379 -2.76 -18.74 -9.87
N ASP A 380 -3.78 -19.50 -10.29
CA ASP A 380 -4.37 -19.33 -11.63
C ASP A 380 -5.17 -18.02 -11.76
N MET A 381 -5.82 -17.57 -10.67
CA MET A 381 -6.45 -16.24 -10.64
C MET A 381 -5.44 -15.14 -10.92
N SER A 382 -4.29 -15.20 -10.22
CA SER A 382 -3.20 -14.23 -10.32
C SER A 382 -2.56 -14.26 -11.71
N LYS A 383 -2.33 -15.47 -12.24
CA LYS A 383 -1.77 -15.69 -13.58
C LYS A 383 -2.67 -15.14 -14.68
N GLU A 384 -3.97 -15.42 -14.59
CA GLU A 384 -4.94 -14.96 -15.59
C GLU A 384 -5.17 -13.44 -15.52
N ALA A 385 -5.20 -12.86 -14.31
CA ALA A 385 -5.29 -11.42 -14.13
C ALA A 385 -4.07 -10.69 -14.72
N ALA A 386 -2.86 -11.22 -14.47
CA ALA A 386 -1.62 -10.69 -15.03
C ALA A 386 -1.57 -10.82 -16.56
N ARG A 387 -1.91 -12.00 -17.11
CA ARG A 387 -1.99 -12.24 -18.56
C ARG A 387 -2.89 -11.22 -19.25
N LYS A 388 -4.10 -11.02 -18.74
CA LYS A 388 -5.04 -10.03 -19.29
C LYS A 388 -4.52 -8.60 -19.16
N CYS A 389 -3.82 -8.24 -18.09
CA CYS A 389 -3.19 -6.92 -17.95
C CYS A 389 -2.09 -6.71 -19.00
N TYR A 390 -1.22 -7.69 -19.21
CA TYR A 390 -0.18 -7.65 -20.23
C TYR A 390 -0.79 -7.54 -21.65
N GLU A 391 -1.84 -8.31 -21.94
CA GLU A 391 -2.54 -8.23 -23.23
C GLU A 391 -3.19 -6.87 -23.49
N LYS A 392 -3.86 -6.27 -22.48
CA LYS A 392 -4.52 -4.98 -22.64
C LYS A 392 -3.53 -3.81 -22.75
N SER A 393 -2.41 -3.89 -22.06
CA SER A 393 -1.40 -2.83 -22.05
C SER A 393 -0.35 -2.96 -23.15
N GLY A 394 -0.19 -4.15 -23.73
CA GLY A 394 0.93 -4.48 -24.63
C GLY A 394 2.29 -4.62 -23.92
N LEU A 395 2.32 -4.56 -22.58
CA LEU A 395 3.52 -4.70 -21.77
C LEU A 395 3.84 -6.16 -21.50
N ARG A 396 5.11 -6.43 -21.19
CA ARG A 396 5.62 -7.74 -20.78
C ARG A 396 6.11 -7.71 -19.33
N PRO A 397 6.24 -8.87 -18.67
CA PRO A 397 6.86 -8.96 -17.34
C PRO A 397 8.26 -8.31 -17.28
N SER A 398 9.01 -8.33 -18.38
CA SER A 398 10.34 -7.70 -18.49
C SER A 398 10.32 -6.17 -18.52
N ASP A 399 9.17 -5.56 -18.78
CA ASP A 399 9.03 -4.11 -18.87
C ASP A 399 8.69 -3.49 -17.51
N ILE A 400 8.42 -4.31 -16.49
CA ILE A 400 8.08 -3.88 -15.14
C ILE A 400 9.35 -3.58 -14.36
N ASP A 401 9.42 -2.43 -13.71
CA ASP A 401 10.60 -2.01 -12.93
C ASP A 401 10.41 -2.27 -11.42
N VAL A 402 9.19 -2.04 -10.93
CA VAL A 402 8.86 -2.09 -9.50
C VAL A 402 7.53 -2.79 -9.25
N ILE A 403 7.48 -3.63 -8.22
CA ILE A 403 6.32 -4.48 -7.94
C ILE A 403 5.92 -4.33 -6.47
N GLU A 404 4.62 -4.18 -6.20
CA GLU A 404 4.03 -4.44 -4.88
C GLU A 404 3.05 -5.59 -5.02
N LEU A 405 3.38 -6.73 -4.43
CA LEU A 405 2.58 -7.96 -4.52
C LEU A 405 2.08 -8.40 -3.14
N HIS A 406 1.17 -9.38 -3.14
CA HIS A 406 0.48 -9.85 -1.95
C HIS A 406 1.30 -10.90 -1.17
N ASP A 407 2.30 -10.48 -0.40
CA ASP A 407 3.15 -11.36 0.42
C ASP A 407 2.55 -11.62 1.82
N CYS A 408 1.31 -12.09 1.93
CA CYS A 408 0.72 -12.43 3.24
C CYS A 408 1.55 -13.49 4.00
N PHE A 409 2.18 -14.39 3.24
CA PHE A 409 3.21 -15.32 3.69
C PHE A 409 4.33 -15.36 2.64
N SER A 410 5.55 -15.68 3.04
CA SER A 410 6.69 -15.82 2.12
C SER A 410 6.42 -16.82 0.98
N SER A 411 5.64 -17.87 1.27
CA SER A 411 5.16 -18.83 0.27
C SER A 411 4.39 -18.14 -0.84
N ASN A 412 3.46 -17.24 -0.51
CA ASN A 412 2.60 -16.58 -1.48
C ASN A 412 3.39 -15.72 -2.44
N GLU A 413 4.38 -15.01 -1.95
CA GLU A 413 5.27 -14.23 -2.80
C GLU A 413 6.06 -15.11 -3.79
N LEU A 414 6.59 -16.27 -3.34
CA LEU A 414 7.40 -17.14 -4.19
C LEU A 414 6.66 -17.61 -5.44
N PHE A 415 5.47 -18.18 -5.28
CA PHE A 415 4.71 -18.67 -6.44
C PHE A 415 3.98 -17.54 -7.18
N THR A 416 3.82 -16.36 -6.56
CA THR A 416 3.35 -15.17 -7.29
C THR A 416 4.37 -14.72 -8.33
N TYR A 417 5.69 -14.90 -8.11
CA TYR A 417 6.69 -14.61 -9.14
C TYR A 417 6.43 -15.38 -10.44
N GLU A 418 6.05 -16.65 -10.29
CA GLU A 418 5.76 -17.56 -11.39
C GLU A 418 4.41 -17.22 -12.03
N ALA A 419 3.38 -16.94 -11.21
CA ALA A 419 2.06 -16.54 -11.70
C ALA A 419 2.10 -15.23 -12.50
N LEU A 420 2.88 -14.25 -12.05
CA LEU A 420 3.06 -12.96 -12.74
C LEU A 420 3.96 -13.07 -13.98
N GLY A 421 4.56 -14.23 -14.24
CA GLY A 421 5.42 -14.46 -15.39
C GLY A 421 6.83 -13.86 -15.27
N LEU A 422 7.29 -13.54 -14.04
CA LEU A 422 8.66 -13.04 -13.80
C LEU A 422 9.69 -14.16 -14.03
N CYS A 423 9.31 -15.40 -13.74
CA CYS A 423 10.08 -16.59 -14.05
C CYS A 423 9.16 -17.75 -14.47
N PRO A 424 9.68 -18.80 -15.14
CA PRO A 424 8.90 -20.00 -15.41
C PRO A 424 8.43 -20.69 -14.13
N GLU A 425 7.36 -21.47 -14.21
CA GLU A 425 6.86 -22.27 -13.09
C GLU A 425 7.96 -23.20 -12.51
N GLY A 426 8.03 -23.28 -11.19
CA GLY A 426 9.08 -24.00 -10.46
C GLY A 426 10.44 -23.27 -10.38
N ARG A 427 10.57 -22.05 -10.92
CA ARG A 427 11.83 -21.28 -10.90
C ARG A 427 11.83 -20.11 -9.91
N GLY A 428 10.78 -19.96 -9.10
CA GLY A 428 10.72 -18.92 -8.06
C GLY A 428 11.90 -18.96 -7.09
N GLY A 429 12.33 -20.15 -6.66
CA GLY A 429 13.52 -20.30 -5.80
C GLY A 429 14.81 -19.82 -6.45
N LYS A 430 14.98 -20.02 -7.77
CA LYS A 430 16.15 -19.50 -8.49
C LYS A 430 16.13 -17.97 -8.57
N LEU A 431 14.98 -17.36 -8.85
CA LEU A 431 14.83 -15.90 -8.87
C LEU A 431 15.26 -15.29 -7.53
N VAL A 432 14.90 -15.94 -6.41
CA VAL A 432 15.33 -15.54 -5.08
C VAL A 432 16.84 -15.69 -4.88
N ASP A 433 17.44 -16.81 -5.32
CA ASP A 433 18.88 -17.05 -5.21
C ASP A 433 19.72 -16.07 -6.04
N ASP A 434 19.22 -15.69 -7.22
CA ASP A 434 19.86 -14.73 -8.12
C ASP A 434 19.75 -13.28 -7.60
N GLY A 435 18.92 -13.03 -6.57
CA GLY A 435 18.69 -11.69 -6.02
C GLY A 435 17.84 -10.80 -6.94
N ASP A 436 17.10 -11.39 -7.87
CA ASP A 436 16.32 -10.67 -8.90
C ASP A 436 15.04 -10.01 -8.36
N ASN A 437 14.79 -10.09 -7.04
CA ASN A 437 13.63 -9.52 -6.34
C ASN A 437 13.97 -8.34 -5.40
N THR A 438 15.18 -7.78 -5.49
CA THR A 438 15.63 -6.67 -4.63
C THR A 438 16.40 -5.61 -5.43
N TYR A 439 16.83 -4.54 -4.74
CA TYR A 439 17.64 -3.48 -5.34
C TYR A 439 18.94 -4.03 -5.93
N GLY A 440 19.22 -3.67 -7.18
CA GLY A 440 20.34 -4.20 -7.96
C GLY A 440 20.03 -5.49 -8.73
N GLY A 441 18.90 -6.14 -8.43
CA GLY A 441 18.35 -7.24 -9.23
C GLY A 441 17.48 -6.75 -10.38
N LYS A 442 16.87 -7.71 -11.10
CA LYS A 442 16.00 -7.41 -12.24
C LYS A 442 14.71 -6.67 -11.88
N TRP A 443 14.06 -7.02 -10.78
CA TRP A 443 12.86 -6.35 -10.27
C TRP A 443 13.05 -5.94 -8.82
N VAL A 444 12.63 -4.73 -8.46
CA VAL A 444 12.49 -4.37 -7.05
C VAL A 444 11.09 -4.76 -6.59
N ILE A 445 10.99 -5.85 -5.83
CA ILE A 445 9.72 -6.38 -5.34
C ILE A 445 9.52 -5.99 -3.88
N ASN A 446 8.35 -5.43 -3.59
CA ASN A 446 7.93 -4.92 -2.30
C ASN A 446 8.94 -3.93 -1.69
N PRO A 447 9.28 -2.82 -2.37
CA PRO A 447 10.20 -1.81 -1.82
C PRO A 447 9.74 -1.24 -0.48
N SER A 448 8.44 -1.30 -0.20
CA SER A 448 7.83 -0.90 1.07
C SER A 448 8.08 -1.87 2.24
N GLY A 449 8.63 -3.05 1.98
CA GLY A 449 8.75 -4.16 2.94
C GLY A 449 7.59 -5.17 2.90
N GLY A 450 6.61 -4.97 2.02
CA GLY A 450 5.51 -5.92 1.83
C GLY A 450 4.62 -6.10 3.05
N LEU A 451 3.59 -6.94 2.94
CA LEU A 451 2.69 -7.28 4.04
C LEU A 451 3.45 -7.91 5.21
N ILE A 452 4.52 -8.69 4.95
CA ILE A 452 5.33 -9.36 5.98
C ILE A 452 5.85 -8.37 7.03
N ALA A 453 6.35 -7.21 6.60
CA ALA A 453 6.92 -6.23 7.53
C ALA A 453 6.02 -5.00 7.73
N LYS A 454 5.39 -4.49 6.66
CA LYS A 454 4.51 -3.32 6.70
C LYS A 454 3.30 -3.55 7.59
N GLY A 455 2.80 -4.78 7.57
CA GLY A 455 1.53 -5.14 8.19
C GLY A 455 0.39 -5.21 7.19
N HIS A 456 -0.71 -5.83 7.61
CA HIS A 456 -1.79 -6.23 6.71
C HIS A 456 -3.20 -5.85 7.23
N PRO A 457 -3.55 -4.54 7.26
CA PRO A 457 -4.93 -4.11 7.38
C PRO A 457 -5.67 -4.46 6.09
N LEU A 458 -6.63 -5.39 6.17
CA LEU A 458 -7.23 -6.06 5.00
C LEU A 458 -7.82 -5.04 4.00
N GLY A 459 -8.70 -4.14 4.47
CA GLY A 459 -9.32 -3.08 3.67
C GLY A 459 -8.35 -2.05 3.08
N ALA A 460 -7.21 -1.79 3.73
CA ALA A 460 -6.27 -0.75 3.32
C ALA A 460 -5.11 -1.25 2.45
N THR A 461 -4.81 -2.54 2.46
CA THR A 461 -3.60 -3.10 1.84
C THR A 461 -3.49 -2.79 0.35
N GLY A 462 -4.54 -3.02 -0.43
CA GLY A 462 -4.53 -2.73 -1.87
C GLY A 462 -4.29 -1.25 -2.20
N LEU A 463 -4.80 -0.34 -1.37
CA LEU A 463 -4.56 1.10 -1.55
C LEU A 463 -3.17 1.51 -1.07
N ALA A 464 -2.62 0.86 -0.05
CA ALA A 464 -1.24 1.10 0.39
C ALA A 464 -0.20 0.58 -0.62
N GLN A 465 -0.48 -0.52 -1.32
CA GLN A 465 0.33 -0.97 -2.47
C GLN A 465 0.29 0.08 -3.58
N CYS A 466 -0.91 0.59 -3.92
CA CYS A 466 -1.07 1.61 -4.94
C CYS A 466 -0.34 2.92 -4.58
N ALA A 467 -0.35 3.32 -3.31
CA ALA A 467 0.40 4.47 -2.80
C ALA A 467 1.91 4.35 -3.06
N GLU A 468 2.48 3.21 -2.67
CA GLU A 468 3.92 2.98 -2.85
C GLU A 468 4.30 3.07 -4.33
N LEU A 469 3.55 2.41 -5.21
CA LEU A 469 3.84 2.44 -6.65
C LEU A 469 3.66 3.83 -7.26
N CYS A 470 2.68 4.61 -6.80
CA CYS A 470 2.54 6.00 -7.22
C CYS A 470 3.74 6.85 -6.79
N TRP A 471 4.23 6.70 -5.56
CA TRP A 471 5.43 7.41 -5.12
C TRP A 471 6.68 6.99 -5.89
N GLN A 472 6.83 5.69 -6.17
CA GLN A 472 7.96 5.17 -6.94
C GLN A 472 8.00 5.79 -8.34
N LEU A 473 6.88 5.80 -9.05
CA LEU A 473 6.77 6.37 -10.40
C LEU A 473 6.92 7.89 -10.43
N ARG A 474 6.54 8.58 -9.35
CA ARG A 474 6.69 10.03 -9.20
C ARG A 474 8.09 10.45 -8.75
N GLY A 475 8.96 9.52 -8.37
CA GLY A 475 10.29 9.84 -7.83
C GLY A 475 10.26 10.34 -6.37
N GLU A 476 9.21 10.00 -5.62
CA GLU A 476 8.93 10.52 -4.27
C GLU A 476 9.04 9.44 -3.17
N ALA A 477 9.53 8.23 -3.47
CA ALA A 477 9.62 7.15 -2.49
C ALA A 477 10.80 7.28 -1.51
N GLY A 478 11.57 8.37 -1.59
CA GLY A 478 12.67 8.69 -0.67
C GLY A 478 13.73 7.60 -0.65
N LYS A 479 14.05 7.06 0.54
CA LYS A 479 15.06 5.99 0.69
C LYS A 479 14.68 4.66 0.03
N ARG A 480 13.41 4.50 -0.36
CA ARG A 480 12.92 3.31 -1.06
C ARG A 480 12.92 3.48 -2.57
N GLN A 481 13.35 4.64 -3.08
CA GLN A 481 13.23 4.95 -4.50
C GLN A 481 13.97 3.93 -5.37
N VAL A 482 13.23 3.33 -6.29
CA VAL A 482 13.78 2.53 -7.40
C VAL A 482 14.23 3.50 -8.48
N PRO A 483 15.54 3.57 -8.80
CA PRO A 483 16.04 4.55 -9.76
C PRO A 483 15.46 4.30 -11.15
N GLY A 484 14.86 5.33 -11.74
CA GLY A 484 14.39 5.29 -13.13
C GLY A 484 13.17 4.42 -13.39
N ALA A 485 12.43 3.98 -12.37
CA ALA A 485 11.21 3.20 -12.54
C ALA A 485 10.17 3.95 -13.39
N LYS A 486 9.64 3.29 -14.42
CA LYS A 486 8.66 3.83 -15.38
C LYS A 486 7.37 3.03 -15.41
N VAL A 487 7.45 1.73 -15.13
CA VAL A 487 6.30 0.83 -15.10
C VAL A 487 6.25 0.10 -13.78
N ALA A 488 5.08 0.13 -13.15
CA ALA A 488 4.84 -0.51 -11.87
C ALA A 488 3.71 -1.54 -11.97
N LEU A 489 3.84 -2.65 -11.22
CA LEU A 489 2.83 -3.69 -11.12
C LEU A 489 2.37 -3.84 -9.67
N GLN A 490 1.06 -3.78 -9.47
CA GLN A 490 0.40 -4.18 -8.22
C GLN A 490 -0.24 -5.55 -8.38
N HIS A 491 -0.08 -6.40 -7.37
CA HIS A 491 -0.82 -7.63 -7.20
C HIS A 491 -1.43 -7.70 -5.79
N ASN A 492 -2.74 -7.91 -5.73
CA ASN A 492 -3.47 -7.98 -4.48
C ASN A 492 -4.50 -9.12 -4.51
N LEU A 493 -4.48 -10.00 -3.53
CA LEU A 493 -5.25 -11.24 -3.52
C LEU A 493 -6.05 -11.34 -2.21
N GLY A 494 -7.28 -11.82 -2.27
CA GLY A 494 -8.06 -12.26 -1.11
C GLY A 494 -8.68 -13.61 -1.40
N LEU A 495 -8.55 -14.58 -0.49
CA LEU A 495 -9.21 -15.89 -0.61
C LEU A 495 -10.72 -15.74 -0.47
N GLY A 496 -11.50 -16.68 -1.01
CA GLY A 496 -12.96 -16.59 -1.13
C GLY A 496 -13.48 -16.65 -2.58
N GLY A 497 -12.83 -16.03 -3.57
CA GLY A 497 -11.88 -14.93 -3.50
C GLY A 497 -11.71 -14.18 -4.82
N ALA A 498 -10.84 -13.17 -4.80
CA ALA A 498 -10.44 -12.41 -5.98
C ALA A 498 -8.96 -12.02 -5.96
N ALA A 499 -8.33 -12.06 -7.13
CA ALA A 499 -7.04 -11.46 -7.42
C ALA A 499 -7.24 -10.21 -8.28
N VAL A 500 -6.61 -9.09 -7.90
CA VAL A 500 -6.57 -7.85 -8.67
C VAL A 500 -5.13 -7.54 -9.05
N VAL A 501 -4.87 -7.44 -10.36
CA VAL A 501 -3.59 -6.98 -10.90
C VAL A 501 -3.80 -5.62 -11.54
N THR A 502 -2.89 -4.69 -11.28
CA THR A 502 -2.93 -3.33 -11.85
C THR A 502 -1.56 -2.92 -12.36
N LEU A 503 -1.49 -2.36 -13.56
CA LEU A 503 -0.29 -1.80 -14.15
C LEU A 503 -0.38 -0.27 -14.16
N TYR A 504 0.73 0.39 -13.84
CA TYR A 504 0.82 1.85 -13.74
C TYR A 504 2.01 2.41 -14.50
N ARG A 505 1.89 3.66 -14.98
CA ARG A 505 2.99 4.50 -15.48
C ARG A 505 2.69 5.98 -15.21
N MET A 506 3.66 6.88 -15.37
CA MET A 506 3.34 8.32 -15.40
C MET A 506 2.48 8.64 -16.62
N GLY A 507 1.35 9.33 -16.43
CA GLY A 507 0.41 9.65 -17.51
C GLY A 507 0.87 10.79 -18.43
N PHE A 508 1.67 11.69 -17.87
CA PHE A 508 2.34 12.80 -18.55
C PHE A 508 3.82 12.85 -18.13
N PRO A 509 4.66 11.92 -18.60
CA PRO A 509 6.06 11.85 -18.18
C PRO A 509 6.84 13.13 -18.46
N GLU A 510 6.46 13.91 -19.46
CA GLU A 510 7.05 15.22 -19.77
C GLU A 510 6.71 16.28 -18.71
N ALA A 511 5.51 16.22 -18.12
CA ALA A 511 5.09 17.14 -17.06
C ALA A 511 5.61 16.73 -15.68
N ALA A 512 5.94 15.44 -15.49
CA ALA A 512 6.57 14.92 -14.29
C ALA A 512 8.06 15.29 -14.22
N ARG A 513 8.69 15.51 -15.38
CA ARG A 513 9.98 16.20 -15.44
C ARG A 513 9.72 17.68 -15.10
N SER A 514 10.02 18.07 -13.85
CA SER A 514 10.43 19.46 -13.64
C SER A 514 11.50 19.79 -14.68
N PRO A 515 11.61 21.02 -15.20
CA PRO A 515 12.68 21.35 -16.12
C PRO A 515 14.00 21.14 -15.39
N GLN A 516 14.59 19.95 -15.55
CA GLN A 516 16.01 19.88 -15.78
C GLN A 516 16.18 20.80 -16.96
N VAL A 517 16.77 21.97 -16.69
CA VAL A 517 17.38 22.83 -17.69
C VAL A 517 17.91 21.88 -18.76
N GLU A 518 17.30 21.92 -19.95
CA GLU A 518 17.85 21.20 -21.08
C GLU A 518 19.31 21.60 -21.13
N ALA A 519 20.19 20.62 -20.89
CA ALA A 519 21.61 20.81 -21.08
C ALA A 519 21.79 21.02 -22.58
N VAL A 520 21.66 22.28 -23.00
CA VAL A 520 22.31 22.78 -24.21
C VAL A 520 23.77 22.43 -23.99
N PRO A 521 24.39 21.62 -24.87
CA PRO A 521 25.77 21.23 -24.69
C PRO A 521 26.64 22.48 -24.82
N THR A 522 26.93 23.08 -23.68
CA THR A 522 27.93 24.13 -23.54
C THR A 522 29.09 23.44 -22.87
N SER A 523 30.09 23.09 -23.68
CA SER A 523 31.40 22.67 -23.22
C SER A 523 31.87 23.64 -22.14
N SER A 524 31.82 23.23 -20.87
CA SER A 524 32.51 23.93 -19.81
C SER A 524 33.10 22.90 -18.86
N THR A 525 34.37 23.07 -18.56
CA THR A 525 35.29 22.14 -17.88
C THR A 525 35.00 21.94 -16.40
N LEU A 526 33.78 22.24 -15.94
CA LEU A 526 33.42 22.37 -14.52
C LEU A 526 32.41 21.31 -14.05
N ASP A 527 31.80 20.54 -14.95
CA ASP A 527 30.79 19.56 -14.57
C ASP A 527 31.33 18.44 -13.66
N GLY A 528 30.69 18.31 -12.50
CA GLY A 528 30.87 17.22 -11.52
C GLY A 528 31.51 17.60 -10.18
N PHE A 529 32.17 18.76 -10.06
CA PHE A 529 32.72 19.20 -8.76
C PHE A 529 31.61 19.48 -7.76
N LYS A 530 31.71 18.95 -6.53
CA LYS A 530 30.76 19.23 -5.44
C LYS A 530 30.83 20.69 -5.01
N ALA A 531 32.02 21.30 -5.12
CA ALA A 531 32.27 22.73 -4.92
C ALA A 531 31.35 23.63 -5.76
N ASN A 532 30.89 23.20 -6.93
CA ASN A 532 29.98 23.99 -7.76
C ASN A 532 28.69 24.37 -7.02
N LEU A 533 28.14 23.46 -6.20
CA LEU A 533 26.92 23.74 -5.45
C LEU A 533 27.15 24.86 -4.42
N VAL A 534 28.34 24.88 -3.82
CA VAL A 534 28.75 25.91 -2.85
C VAL A 534 28.88 27.26 -3.55
N PHE A 535 29.57 27.30 -4.70
CA PHE A 535 29.80 28.54 -5.44
C PHE A 535 28.52 29.11 -6.08
N LYS A 536 27.58 28.25 -6.51
CA LYS A 536 26.24 28.68 -6.95
C LYS A 536 25.43 29.32 -5.82
N GLU A 537 25.51 28.78 -4.61
CA GLU A 537 24.83 29.36 -3.45
C GLU A 537 25.46 30.71 -3.03
N ILE A 538 26.79 30.82 -3.12
CA ILE A 538 27.49 32.10 -2.90
C ILE A 538 27.06 33.13 -3.96
N GLU A 539 27.01 32.74 -5.23
CA GLU A 539 26.57 33.60 -6.32
C GLU A 539 25.16 34.14 -6.08
N LYS A 540 24.21 33.24 -5.75
CA LYS A 540 22.84 33.64 -5.41
C LYS A 540 22.77 34.63 -4.25
N ARG A 541 23.56 34.42 -3.19
CA ARG A 541 23.59 35.36 -2.04
C ARG A 541 24.24 36.70 -2.41
N LEU A 542 25.19 36.73 -3.33
CA LEU A 542 25.75 37.97 -3.85
C LEU A 542 24.74 38.72 -4.73
N GLU A 543 23.85 38.03 -5.44
CA GLU A 543 22.75 38.68 -6.16
C GLU A 543 21.75 39.36 -5.22
N GLU A 544 21.43 38.71 -4.09
CA GLU A 544 20.44 39.18 -3.11
C GLU A 544 21.01 40.28 -2.18
N GLU A 545 22.21 40.10 -1.64
CA GLU A 545 22.78 40.93 -0.56
C GLU A 545 24.19 41.48 -0.87
N GLY A 546 24.64 41.35 -2.11
CA GLY A 546 26.00 41.62 -2.55
C GLY A 546 26.59 42.98 -2.18
N GLU A 547 25.81 44.05 -2.27
CA GLU A 547 26.29 45.41 -1.92
C GLU A 547 26.69 45.53 -0.44
N GLN A 548 26.05 44.75 0.44
CA GLN A 548 26.40 44.72 1.87
C GLN A 548 27.71 43.95 2.10
N PHE A 549 27.90 42.84 1.39
CA PHE A 549 29.13 42.05 1.46
C PHE A 549 30.33 42.81 0.89
N VAL A 550 30.16 43.51 -0.24
CA VAL A 550 31.22 44.33 -0.83
C VAL A 550 31.67 45.44 0.11
N LYS A 551 30.73 46.11 0.79
CA LYS A 551 31.05 47.15 1.79
C LYS A 551 31.75 46.62 3.04
N LYS A 552 31.44 45.39 3.47
CA LYS A 552 31.98 44.79 4.69
C LYS A 552 33.32 44.08 4.51
N ILE A 553 33.55 43.45 3.36
CA ILE A 553 34.69 42.54 3.14
C ILE A 553 35.72 43.14 2.18
N GLY A 554 35.27 43.68 1.04
CA GLY A 554 36.11 44.44 0.11
C GLY A 554 37.32 43.69 -0.46
N GLY A 555 37.16 42.44 -0.91
CA GLY A 555 38.28 41.61 -1.39
C GLY A 555 37.91 40.63 -2.51
N ILE A 556 38.93 40.15 -3.24
CA ILE A 556 38.79 39.12 -4.28
C ILE A 556 39.50 37.84 -3.82
N PHE A 557 38.78 36.72 -3.76
CA PHE A 557 39.29 35.44 -3.25
C PHE A 557 39.28 34.37 -4.35
N ALA A 558 40.42 33.73 -4.62
CA ALA A 558 40.50 32.58 -5.53
C ALA A 558 40.52 31.27 -4.73
N PHE A 559 39.71 30.30 -5.15
CA PHE A 559 39.63 28.96 -4.59
C PHE A 559 40.10 27.96 -5.64
N LYS A 560 41.30 27.41 -5.45
CA LYS A 560 41.84 26.32 -6.27
C LYS A 560 41.40 24.99 -5.65
N VAL A 561 40.43 24.33 -6.26
CA VAL A 561 39.86 23.06 -5.78
C VAL A 561 40.53 21.91 -6.50
N LYS A 562 41.10 20.99 -5.72
CA LYS A 562 41.78 19.78 -6.18
C LYS A 562 40.93 18.54 -5.90
N ASP A 563 41.34 17.39 -6.44
CA ASP A 563 40.68 16.09 -6.23
C ASP A 563 39.19 16.07 -6.65
N GLY A 564 38.87 16.77 -7.74
CA GLY A 564 37.55 16.74 -8.36
C GLY A 564 37.25 15.43 -9.10
N PRO A 565 36.11 15.37 -9.82
CA PRO A 565 35.76 14.21 -10.63
C PRO A 565 36.89 13.88 -11.61
N GLU A 566 37.33 12.62 -11.60
CA GLU A 566 38.45 12.11 -12.39
C GLU A 566 39.82 12.73 -12.03
N GLY A 567 39.98 13.25 -10.80
CA GLY A 567 41.23 13.84 -10.32
C GLY A 567 41.54 15.23 -10.88
N ARG A 568 40.54 15.88 -11.49
CA ARG A 568 40.70 17.21 -12.10
C ARG A 568 40.82 18.31 -11.04
N GLU A 569 41.47 19.42 -11.42
CA GLU A 569 41.54 20.66 -10.64
C GLU A 569 40.73 21.76 -11.32
N ALA A 570 40.10 22.63 -10.54
CA ALA A 570 39.32 23.78 -11.04
C ALA A 570 39.47 24.99 -10.11
N THR A 571 39.27 26.20 -10.62
CA THR A 571 39.41 27.43 -9.84
C THR A 571 38.13 28.25 -9.86
N TRP A 572 37.72 28.81 -8.72
CA TRP A 572 36.63 29.79 -8.65
C TRP A 572 37.15 31.08 -8.03
N VAL A 573 36.87 32.22 -8.65
CA VAL A 573 37.21 33.54 -8.11
C VAL A 573 35.94 34.21 -7.62
N VAL A 574 35.86 34.47 -6.31
CA VAL A 574 34.78 35.21 -5.68
C VAL A 574 35.22 36.66 -5.52
N ASP A 575 34.64 37.55 -6.33
CA ASP A 575 34.82 38.99 -6.21
C ASP A 575 33.77 39.55 -5.26
N VAL A 576 34.21 40.01 -4.08
CA VAL A 576 33.39 40.78 -3.14
C VAL A 576 34.03 42.15 -2.89
N LYS A 577 34.58 42.73 -3.96
CA LYS A 577 35.24 44.05 -3.96
C LYS A 577 34.56 45.02 -4.92
N ASN A 578 34.02 44.53 -6.04
CA ASN A 578 33.48 45.36 -7.10
C ASN A 578 31.97 45.12 -7.31
N GLY A 579 31.21 46.19 -7.59
CA GLY A 579 29.78 46.11 -7.92
C GLY A 579 28.95 45.49 -6.80
N LYS A 580 28.10 44.50 -7.15
CA LYS A 580 27.36 43.66 -6.19
C LYS A 580 28.13 42.38 -5.81
N GLY A 581 29.38 42.25 -6.25
CA GLY A 581 30.13 41.01 -6.17
C GLY A 581 29.70 39.98 -7.22
N ALA A 582 30.58 39.02 -7.50
CA ALA A 582 30.36 37.99 -8.51
C ALA A 582 31.19 36.73 -8.20
N VAL A 583 30.73 35.58 -8.70
CA VAL A 583 31.51 34.36 -8.71
C VAL A 583 31.93 34.06 -10.15
N LEU A 584 33.24 33.94 -10.38
CA LEU A 584 33.83 33.79 -11.71
C LEU A 584 34.58 32.45 -11.76
N PRO A 585 34.00 31.41 -12.38
CA PRO A 585 34.68 30.14 -12.53
C PRO A 585 35.80 30.22 -13.58
N ASN A 586 36.92 29.54 -13.33
CA ASN A 586 38.14 29.48 -14.14
C ASN A 586 38.64 30.85 -14.63
N SER A 587 38.52 31.88 -13.79
CA SER A 587 38.96 33.23 -14.12
C SER A 587 40.41 33.49 -13.70
N ASP A 588 41.18 34.13 -14.58
CA ASP A 588 42.55 34.59 -14.29
C ASP A 588 42.58 35.94 -13.54
N LYS A 589 41.43 36.39 -13.03
CA LYS A 589 41.32 37.65 -12.29
C LYS A 589 42.24 37.60 -11.05
N LYS A 590 43.09 38.62 -10.92
CA LYS A 590 44.07 38.72 -9.82
C LYS A 590 43.35 38.77 -8.47
N ALA A 591 43.50 37.70 -7.69
CA ALA A 591 42.90 37.59 -6.36
C ALA A 591 43.79 38.22 -5.29
N ASP A 592 43.17 38.85 -4.30
CA ASP A 592 43.82 39.38 -3.10
C ASP A 592 44.29 38.23 -2.18
N CYS A 593 43.60 37.08 -2.22
CA CYS A 593 43.96 35.86 -1.49
C CYS A 593 43.62 34.61 -2.31
N THR A 594 44.51 33.59 -2.31
CA THR A 594 44.26 32.30 -2.97
C THR A 594 44.26 31.18 -1.94
N ILE A 595 43.22 30.36 -1.95
CA ILE A 595 42.98 29.25 -1.04
C ILE A 595 42.97 27.96 -1.87
N THR A 596 43.74 26.96 -1.44
CA THR A 596 43.84 25.67 -2.16
C THR A 596 43.39 24.54 -1.25
N MET A 597 42.44 23.70 -1.68
CA MET A 597 41.94 22.55 -0.90
C MET A 597 41.24 21.52 -1.79
N SER A 598 40.93 20.34 -1.24
CA SER A 598 40.18 19.30 -1.98
C SER A 598 38.70 19.64 -2.14
N ASP A 599 38.03 19.07 -3.15
CA ASP A 599 36.59 19.23 -3.41
C ASP A 599 35.73 18.80 -2.21
N SER A 600 36.16 17.76 -1.48
CA SER A 600 35.50 17.33 -0.24
C SER A 600 35.72 18.27 0.94
N ASP A 601 36.94 18.80 1.12
CA ASP A 601 37.26 19.65 2.26
C ASP A 601 36.60 21.02 2.16
N LEU A 602 36.47 21.56 0.95
CA LEU A 602 35.74 22.80 0.73
C LEU A 602 34.27 22.68 1.13
N VAL A 603 33.62 21.58 0.76
CA VAL A 603 32.23 21.32 1.15
C VAL A 603 32.12 21.11 2.65
N ALA A 604 33.06 20.38 3.27
CA ALA A 604 33.06 20.18 4.72
C ALA A 604 33.27 21.49 5.51
N LEU A 605 34.16 22.37 5.03
CA LEU A 605 34.41 23.69 5.60
C LEU A 605 33.16 24.58 5.50
N MET A 606 32.56 24.65 4.32
CA MET A 606 31.44 25.57 4.05
C MET A 606 30.11 25.09 4.64
N THR A 607 29.98 23.80 4.94
CA THR A 607 28.85 23.22 5.68
C THR A 607 29.07 23.18 7.20
N GLY A 608 30.18 23.73 7.70
CA GLY A 608 30.49 23.79 9.13
C GLY A 608 30.87 22.44 9.76
N LYS A 609 31.17 21.42 8.94
CA LYS A 609 31.60 20.08 9.38
C LYS A 609 33.10 19.98 9.68
N MET A 610 33.87 21.02 9.34
CA MET A 610 35.30 21.11 9.61
C MET A 610 35.63 22.36 10.43
N ASN A 611 36.55 22.24 11.41
CA ASN A 611 37.00 23.37 12.22
C ASN A 611 37.89 24.31 11.37
N PRO A 612 37.52 25.59 11.19
CA PRO A 612 38.30 26.55 10.39
C PRO A 612 39.70 26.83 10.94
N GLN A 613 39.99 26.48 12.20
CA GLN A 613 41.31 26.67 12.82
C GLN A 613 42.39 25.72 12.29
N LEU A 614 42.01 24.64 11.59
CA LEU A 614 42.98 23.70 11.00
C LEU A 614 43.59 24.20 9.67
N ILE A 615 43.07 25.30 9.10
CA ILE A 615 43.56 25.91 7.85
C ILE A 615 44.43 27.13 8.22
N LEU A 616 45.66 26.88 8.67
CA LEU A 616 46.50 27.92 9.29
C LEU A 616 47.80 28.13 8.51
N PHE A 617 47.71 28.60 7.27
CA PHE A 617 48.83 29.21 6.53
C PHE A 617 48.33 30.17 5.43
N LEU A 618 47.67 31.28 5.81
CA LEU A 618 47.39 32.37 4.85
C LEU A 618 47.56 33.76 5.51
N PRO A 619 48.02 34.79 4.77
CA PRO A 619 48.58 36.02 5.35
C PRO A 619 47.53 37.03 5.86
N TYR A 620 46.23 36.76 5.72
CA TYR A 620 45.16 37.68 6.13
C TYR A 620 44.00 36.95 6.84
N PRO A 621 44.17 36.61 8.13
CA PRO A 621 43.22 35.76 8.87
C PRO A 621 41.94 36.46 9.36
N HIS A 622 41.81 37.79 9.23
CA HIS A 622 40.65 38.52 9.77
C HIS A 622 39.45 38.53 8.83
N ASN A 623 39.62 38.89 7.54
CA ASN A 623 38.49 39.04 6.61
C ASN A 623 37.86 37.69 6.18
N LEU A 624 38.65 36.61 6.08
CA LEU A 624 38.13 35.30 5.68
C LEU A 624 37.28 34.64 6.78
N LYS A 625 37.67 34.80 8.05
CA LYS A 625 36.92 34.26 9.19
C LYS A 625 35.57 34.97 9.36
N ASP A 626 35.56 36.28 9.17
CA ASP A 626 34.32 37.07 9.20
C ASP A 626 33.42 36.75 8.01
N TRP A 627 34.00 36.50 6.82
CA TRP A 627 33.24 36.07 5.65
C TRP A 627 32.56 34.70 5.83
N ILE A 628 33.29 33.67 6.29
CA ILE A 628 32.72 32.33 6.53
C ILE A 628 31.63 32.37 7.62
N LYS A 629 31.82 33.17 8.68
CA LYS A 629 30.80 33.36 9.72
C LYS A 629 29.56 34.10 9.20
N GLN A 630 29.72 35.12 8.36
CA GLN A 630 28.62 35.92 7.84
C GLN A 630 27.81 35.20 6.76
N LEU A 631 28.41 34.23 6.05
CA LEU A 631 27.70 33.38 5.10
C LEU A 631 26.70 32.40 5.74
N ASN A 632 26.65 32.26 7.07
CA ASN A 632 25.58 31.60 7.85
C ASN A 632 24.82 30.46 7.12
N LEU A 633 25.54 29.40 6.70
CA LEU A 633 24.98 28.22 6.03
C LEU A 633 24.51 27.12 7.02
N THR A 634 24.32 27.48 8.29
CA THR A 634 23.69 26.62 9.32
C THR A 634 22.38 27.22 9.81
N PRO A 635 21.33 26.41 10.07
CA PRO A 635 20.09 26.92 10.63
C PRO A 635 20.34 27.53 12.02
N THR A 636 19.81 28.72 12.24
CA THR A 636 19.90 29.46 13.50
C THR A 636 19.41 28.62 14.68
N PRO A 637 20.14 28.57 15.82
CA PRO A 637 19.58 28.11 17.08
C PRO A 637 18.64 29.19 17.61
N VAL A 638 17.38 28.82 17.89
CA VAL A 638 16.43 29.67 18.60
C VAL A 638 16.87 29.73 20.07
N PRO A 639 16.94 30.90 20.72
CA PRO A 639 17.25 31.01 22.14
C PRO A 639 16.09 30.48 23.00
N PHE A 640 16.47 30.01 24.19
CA PHE A 640 15.73 29.24 25.19
C PHE A 640 14.27 29.61 25.47
#